data_AF-A0A7Y6LAQ5-F1
#
_entry.id   AF-A0A7Y6LAQ5-F1
#
_cell.length_a   1.000
_cell.length_b   1.000
_cell.length_c   1.000
_cell.angle_alpha   90.00
_cell.angle_beta   90.00
_cell.angle_gamma   90.00
#
_symmetry.space_group_name_H-M   'P 1'
#
loop_
_entity.id
_entity.type
_entity.pdbx_description
1 polymer ?
#
loop_
_entity_poly.entity_id
_entity_poly.type
_entity_poly.pdbx_seq_one_letter_code
_entity_poly.pdbx_strand_id
1 'polypeptide(L)'
;MQTKLDEAKAELLERAARVAENSPVGGNLPTGTTGEGLPDRDTLLAFLQRYYLHTAPEDLTDRDPVDVFGAALSHYRLAENRPQGTANVRVHTPTVEGNGWTCSHSVVEVVTDDMPFLVDSVTNELSRQGRGIHLVVHPQVVVRRDVTGKLIEVLRTPPSAADLPHDAHIESWIHVETDRETDRADLKQITADLLRVLSDVREAVEDWEKMREAALRIADDLPEEPVPDDLATPEVEEARELLRWLAADHFTFLGYREYQLREDDSLAAVPGTGLGILRADPHHTGEDAHPVSPSFERLPADARAKAREHKLLVLTKANSRATVHRPSYLDYVGVKKFDADGNVIGERRFLGLFSSAAYTESVLRVPVVRRKVDAVLKGAGFSPNSHDGRDLLQIMETYPRDELFQTPVDELRSIVTSVLYLQERRRLRLYLRQDEYGRYYSALVYLPRDRYTTGVRLRIIDILKEELGGTSVDFTAWNTESILSRLHFVVRVPQGTELPELSEADKDRIEARLVEAARSWSDAFSEALDAELGEERAAELLRRYHSAFTEGYKADHTPRAAVSDLVHLERLSEERNFSLSLYEPVGAAPDERRFKIYRKGDAISLSAVLPVLNRLGVEVIDERPYELRCADRSVAWIYDFGLRIPKALGGGTTDLLGDDGRERFQEAFSATWTGLAENDGFNALVLGAGLTWRQAMVLRAYAKYLRQAGSTFSQDYMEDTLRTNVHTTRLLVSLFEARMAPERQGAGLEIVDALLEELEAALDQVASLDEDRILRSFLTVIKATLRTNFFQQGADGRPHEYVSMKFDPQAIPDLPAPRPAFEIWVYSPRVEGVHLRFGKVARGGLRWSDRREDFRTEILGLVKAQMVKNTVIVPVGAKGGFVAKQLPDPAEDRDAWLAEGVASYRTFISALLDITDNMVAGEVVPPSGVVRHDEDDTYLVVAADKGTATFSDIANEVAQSYDFWLGDAFASGGSAGYDHKAMGITARGAWESVKRHFRELDVNTQVEDFTVVGIGDMSGDVFGNGMLLSEHIRLVAAFDHRHIFIDPNPDAATSYAERRRLFELPRSSWADYDSALISAGGGVFPRTAKAIPVNGHIREALGIASGVTKMTPADLMRAILSAPVDLLWNGGIGTYVKASTESNADVGDKANDPIRVDGQDLRVKVVGEGGNLGLTQLGRIEFARTGGKINTDAIDNSAGVDTSDHEVNIKILLNGLVTEGDMTVKQRNKLLAEMTDEVGALVLRNNYAQN
;
A
#
# COMPACT_ATOMS: atom_id res chain seq x y z
N MET A 1 -9.10 49.55 -25.18
CA MET A 1 -10.02 48.69 -24.41
C MET A 1 -9.36 48.51 -23.05
N GLN A 2 -9.84 49.20 -22.02
CA GLN A 2 -9.41 48.91 -20.65
C GLN A 2 -9.99 47.54 -20.26
N THR A 3 -9.14 46.65 -19.77
CA THR A 3 -9.57 45.36 -19.24
C THR A 3 -10.18 45.55 -17.85
N LYS A 4 -11.00 44.61 -17.37
CA LYS A 4 -11.53 44.65 -15.98
C LYS A 4 -10.43 44.78 -14.92
N LEU A 5 -9.24 44.27 -15.23
CA LEU A 5 -8.06 44.35 -14.39
C LEU A 5 -7.49 45.78 -14.34
N ASP A 6 -7.52 46.53 -15.45
CA ASP A 6 -7.10 47.93 -15.47
C ASP A 6 -8.02 48.83 -14.62
N GLU A 7 -9.33 48.53 -14.59
CA GLU A 7 -10.30 49.22 -13.72
C GLU A 7 -10.03 48.91 -12.24
N ALA A 8 -9.78 47.64 -11.90
CA ALA A 8 -9.42 47.23 -10.54
C ALA A 8 -8.12 47.88 -10.05
N LYS A 9 -7.11 47.98 -10.92
CA LYS A 9 -5.87 48.73 -10.65
C LYS A 9 -6.16 50.20 -10.38
N ALA A 10 -6.99 50.85 -11.19
CA ALA A 10 -7.34 52.26 -10.98
C ALA A 10 -8.07 52.49 -9.65
N GLU A 11 -9.03 51.62 -9.31
CA GLU A 11 -9.75 51.66 -8.02
C GLU A 11 -8.80 51.43 -6.82
N LEU A 12 -7.86 50.49 -6.95
CA LEU A 12 -6.86 50.22 -5.92
C LEU A 12 -5.95 51.44 -5.69
N LEU A 13 -5.49 52.12 -6.74
CA LEU A 13 -4.68 53.34 -6.62
C LEU A 13 -5.46 54.48 -5.97
N GLU A 14 -6.77 54.61 -6.25
CA GLU A 14 -7.63 55.55 -5.54
C GLU A 14 -7.76 55.21 -4.05
N ARG A 15 -7.90 53.93 -3.71
CA ARG A 15 -7.93 53.46 -2.32
C ARG A 15 -6.60 53.71 -1.60
N ALA A 16 -5.47 53.46 -2.28
CA ALA A 16 -4.13 53.73 -1.76
C ALA A 16 -3.92 55.23 -1.50
N ALA A 17 -4.40 56.12 -2.38
CA ALA A 17 -4.37 57.56 -2.15
C ALA A 17 -5.21 57.97 -0.91
N ARG A 18 -6.35 57.30 -0.64
CA ARG A 18 -7.16 57.54 0.57
C ARG A 18 -6.50 57.06 1.86
N VAL A 19 -5.62 56.05 1.81
CA VAL A 19 -4.86 55.61 3.00
C VAL A 19 -4.00 56.74 3.56
N ALA A 20 -3.45 57.60 2.69
CA ALA A 20 -2.64 58.74 3.11
C ALA A 20 -3.40 59.76 3.97
N GLU A 21 -4.74 59.82 3.86
CA GLU A 21 -5.59 60.71 4.68
C GLU A 21 -5.69 60.23 6.14
N ASN A 22 -5.44 58.94 6.42
CA ASN A 22 -5.66 58.30 7.73
C ASN A 22 -4.39 57.71 8.37
N SER A 23 -3.21 57.87 7.76
CA SER A 23 -1.96 57.26 8.25
C SER A 23 -1.35 58.05 9.43
N PRO A 24 -0.99 57.40 10.55
CA PRO A 24 -0.35 58.04 11.70
C PRO A 24 1.12 58.44 11.47
N VAL A 25 1.72 58.06 10.34
CA VAL A 25 3.11 58.40 9.97
C VAL A 25 3.13 59.58 9.01
N GLY A 26 2.78 60.77 9.53
CA GLY A 26 3.14 62.09 9.02
C GLY A 26 3.24 62.29 7.51
N GLY A 27 2.11 62.60 6.87
CA GLY A 27 2.08 63.12 5.51
C GLY A 27 2.56 64.57 5.44
N ASN A 28 3.83 64.78 5.13
CA ASN A 28 4.31 65.99 4.44
C ASN A 28 5.06 65.53 3.19
N LEU A 29 4.33 65.25 2.10
CA LEU A 29 4.96 65.22 0.77
C LEU A 29 5.17 66.69 0.35
N PRO A 30 6.40 67.13 0.04
CA PRO A 30 6.62 68.46 -0.51
C PRO A 30 6.25 68.43 -1.99
N THR A 31 4.97 68.52 -2.29
CA THR A 31 4.49 68.86 -3.63
C THR A 31 3.79 70.20 -3.54
N GLY A 32 4.53 71.27 -3.82
CA GLY A 32 4.01 72.61 -3.98
C GLY A 32 4.30 73.56 -2.82
N THR A 33 5.09 74.59 -3.09
CA THR A 33 5.22 75.77 -2.24
C THR A 33 3.88 76.51 -2.15
N THR A 34 3.21 76.45 -0.98
CA THR A 34 2.87 77.58 -0.09
C THR A 34 1.82 77.14 0.94
N GLY A 35 2.16 77.23 2.24
CA GLY A 35 1.20 77.25 3.35
C GLY A 35 0.76 75.88 3.90
N GLU A 36 0.97 75.69 5.20
CA GLU A 36 0.47 74.62 6.08
C GLU A 36 -0.71 73.79 5.55
N GLY A 37 -0.48 72.51 5.24
CA GLY A 37 -1.54 71.55 4.92
C GLY A 37 -1.01 70.34 4.12
N LEU A 38 -1.57 69.16 4.39
CA LEU A 38 -1.24 67.89 3.73
C LEU A 38 -1.25 68.00 2.19
N PRO A 39 -0.43 67.20 1.46
CA PRO A 39 -0.53 67.11 0.00
C PRO A 39 -1.96 66.79 -0.44
N ASP A 40 -2.51 67.58 -1.36
CA ASP A 40 -3.85 67.36 -1.90
C ASP A 40 -3.98 65.97 -2.54
N ARG A 41 -5.09 65.27 -2.28
CA ARG A 41 -5.36 63.88 -2.69
C ARG A 41 -5.13 63.68 -4.18
N ASP A 42 -5.49 64.67 -5.00
CA ASP A 42 -5.34 64.64 -6.45
C ASP A 42 -3.86 64.64 -6.88
N THR A 43 -2.98 65.29 -6.12
CA THR A 43 -1.53 65.30 -6.38
C THR A 43 -0.91 63.94 -6.08
N LEU A 44 -1.30 63.35 -4.94
CA LEU A 44 -0.83 62.02 -4.56
C LEU A 44 -1.32 60.94 -5.51
N LEU A 45 -2.60 61.00 -5.90
CA LEU A 45 -3.17 60.06 -6.87
C LEU A 45 -2.45 60.16 -8.22
N ALA A 46 -2.15 61.38 -8.69
CA ALA A 46 -1.39 61.59 -9.92
C ALA A 46 0.03 60.98 -9.83
N PHE A 47 0.70 61.12 -8.68
CA PHE A 47 2.00 60.47 -8.45
C PHE A 47 1.88 58.95 -8.47
N LEU A 48 0.92 58.35 -7.76
CA LEU A 48 0.71 56.90 -7.74
C LEU A 48 0.35 56.33 -9.12
N GLN A 49 -0.51 57.02 -9.87
CA GLN A 49 -0.84 56.66 -11.25
C GLN A 49 0.38 56.70 -12.16
N ARG A 50 1.27 57.67 -11.98
CA ARG A 50 2.53 57.75 -12.72
C ARG A 50 3.52 56.67 -12.31
N TYR A 51 3.65 56.43 -11.01
CA TYR A 51 4.60 55.47 -10.43
C TYR A 51 4.29 54.04 -10.88
N TYR A 52 3.01 53.65 -10.86
CA TYR A 52 2.55 52.33 -11.27
C TYR A 52 2.06 52.26 -12.73
N LEU A 53 2.35 53.26 -13.57
CA LEU A 53 1.77 53.37 -14.92
C LEU A 53 1.97 52.10 -15.76
N HIS A 54 3.20 51.58 -15.78
CA HIS A 54 3.60 50.42 -16.59
C HIS A 54 3.63 49.09 -15.82
N THR A 55 3.16 49.05 -14.57
CA THR A 55 3.04 47.82 -13.78
C THR A 55 1.81 47.03 -14.22
N ALA A 56 1.89 45.71 -14.35
CA ALA A 56 0.73 44.90 -14.70
C ALA A 56 -0.32 44.96 -13.57
N PRO A 57 -1.63 45.03 -13.86
CA PRO A 57 -2.67 45.04 -12.83
C PRO A 57 -2.60 43.85 -11.86
N GLU A 58 -2.26 42.67 -12.37
CA GLU A 58 -2.20 41.41 -11.61
C GLU A 58 -1.17 41.48 -10.47
N ASP A 59 -0.07 42.22 -10.67
CA ASP A 59 0.97 42.39 -9.64
C ASP A 59 0.53 43.28 -8.46
N LEU A 60 -0.55 44.04 -8.62
CA LEU A 60 -1.04 45.01 -7.64
C LEU A 60 -2.38 44.62 -7.01
N THR A 61 -3.28 43.97 -7.75
CA THR A 61 -4.71 43.85 -7.37
C THR A 61 -4.95 43.13 -6.05
N ASP A 62 -4.09 42.18 -5.66
CA ASP A 62 -4.19 41.40 -4.41
C ASP A 62 -3.47 42.05 -3.21
N ARG A 63 -2.89 43.25 -3.38
CA ARG A 63 -2.12 43.93 -2.33
C ARG A 63 -2.99 44.85 -1.49
N ASP A 64 -2.63 44.99 -0.21
CA ASP A 64 -3.27 45.97 0.65
C ASP A 64 -2.96 47.40 0.15
N PRO A 65 -3.95 48.30 0.04
CA PRO A 65 -3.73 49.69 -0.33
C PRO A 65 -2.65 50.41 0.50
N VAL A 66 -2.46 50.01 1.76
CA VAL A 66 -1.41 50.55 2.66
C VAL A 66 -0.01 50.20 2.14
N ASP A 67 0.20 48.96 1.70
CA ASP A 67 1.50 48.50 1.22
C ASP A 67 1.82 49.07 -0.17
N VAL A 68 0.81 49.24 -1.03
CA VAL A 68 0.95 49.90 -2.35
C VAL A 68 1.36 51.36 -2.19
N PHE A 69 0.74 52.08 -1.26
CA PHE A 69 1.12 53.46 -0.92
C PHE A 69 2.48 53.51 -0.22
N GLY A 70 2.74 52.60 0.72
CA GLY A 70 3.96 52.50 1.50
C GLY A 70 5.21 52.30 0.65
N ALA A 71 5.15 51.42 -0.34
CA ALA A 71 6.24 51.18 -1.29
C ALA A 71 6.57 52.43 -2.12
N ALA A 72 5.56 53.11 -2.67
CA ALA A 72 5.75 54.32 -3.47
C ALA A 72 6.28 55.50 -2.62
N LEU A 73 5.77 55.66 -1.39
CA LEU A 73 6.23 56.69 -0.45
C LEU A 73 7.66 56.41 0.04
N SER A 74 7.98 55.15 0.31
CA SER A 74 9.33 54.72 0.65
C SER A 74 10.31 55.15 -0.45
N HIS A 75 10.02 54.82 -1.70
CA HIS A 75 10.86 55.20 -2.83
C HIS A 75 10.97 56.72 -3.01
N TYR A 76 9.87 57.46 -2.82
CA TYR A 76 9.88 58.93 -2.82
C TYR A 76 10.84 59.51 -1.76
N ARG A 77 10.86 58.95 -0.54
CA ARG A 77 11.79 59.38 0.53
C ARG A 77 13.25 59.17 0.14
N LEU A 78 13.57 58.10 -0.61
CA LEU A 78 14.92 57.90 -1.12
C LEU A 78 15.32 58.97 -2.15
N ALA A 79 14.34 59.46 -2.92
CA ALA A 79 14.53 60.48 -3.93
C ALA A 79 14.64 61.91 -3.38
N GLU A 80 14.29 62.17 -2.11
CA GLU A 80 14.26 63.54 -1.54
C GLU A 80 15.58 64.29 -1.67
N ASN A 81 16.71 63.59 -1.51
CA ASN A 81 18.05 64.19 -1.57
C ASN A 81 18.96 63.35 -2.46
N ARG A 82 19.16 63.79 -3.70
CA ARG A 82 20.06 63.16 -4.68
C ARG A 82 20.78 64.24 -5.48
N PRO A 83 22.10 64.40 -5.33
CA PRO A 83 22.90 65.22 -6.23
C PRO A 83 22.77 64.74 -7.68
N GLN A 84 22.77 65.67 -8.64
CA GLN A 84 22.79 65.31 -10.05
C GLN A 84 24.06 64.49 -10.38
N GLY A 85 23.95 63.48 -11.23
CA GLY A 85 25.08 62.62 -11.60
C GLY A 85 25.38 61.47 -10.62
N THR A 86 24.63 61.33 -9.52
CA THR A 86 24.78 60.20 -8.59
C THR A 86 23.56 59.28 -8.60
N ALA A 87 23.74 58.04 -8.13
CA ALA A 87 22.65 57.10 -7.88
C ALA A 87 22.46 56.90 -6.37
N ASN A 88 21.21 56.96 -5.92
CA ASN A 88 20.84 56.53 -4.57
C ASN A 88 20.31 55.10 -4.65
N VAL A 89 20.87 54.18 -3.87
CA VAL A 89 20.42 52.78 -3.77
C VAL A 89 20.12 52.46 -2.32
N ARG A 90 18.96 51.84 -2.06
CA ARG A 90 18.58 51.31 -0.74
C ARG A 90 18.05 49.89 -0.88
N VAL A 91 18.65 48.97 -0.11
CA VAL A 91 18.20 47.58 -0.03
C VAL A 91 17.79 47.26 1.40
N HIS A 92 16.53 46.88 1.61
CA HIS A 92 15.99 46.61 2.94
C HIS A 92 14.76 45.70 2.90
N THR A 93 14.41 45.09 4.03
CA THR A 93 13.20 44.27 4.19
C THR A 93 12.18 45.09 5.00
N PRO A 94 11.13 45.65 4.37
CA PRO A 94 10.19 46.53 5.06
C PRO A 94 9.36 45.75 6.07
N THR A 95 9.15 46.34 7.25
CA THR A 95 8.28 45.80 8.30
C THR A 95 7.30 46.86 8.77
N VAL A 96 6.11 46.46 9.21
CA VAL A 96 5.10 47.41 9.71
C VAL A 96 5.66 48.28 10.84
N GLU A 97 6.43 47.69 11.78
CA GLU A 97 7.03 48.39 12.92
C GLU A 97 8.14 49.37 12.50
N GLY A 98 9.01 48.99 11.56
CA GLY A 98 10.16 49.80 11.15
C GLY A 98 9.86 50.82 10.05
N ASN A 99 8.89 50.54 9.18
CA ASN A 99 8.69 51.26 7.91
C ASN A 99 7.24 51.75 7.71
N GLY A 100 6.28 51.27 8.51
CA GLY A 100 4.86 51.61 8.38
C GLY A 100 4.14 50.89 7.23
N TRP A 101 4.82 49.96 6.56
CA TRP A 101 4.30 49.08 5.51
C TRP A 101 5.12 47.80 5.48
N THR A 102 4.60 46.75 4.84
CA THR A 102 5.30 45.46 4.75
C THR A 102 5.16 44.87 3.36
N CYS A 103 6.10 44.00 3.01
CA CYS A 103 5.88 43.03 1.94
C CYS A 103 6.52 41.70 2.35
N SER A 104 6.19 40.62 1.66
CA SER A 104 6.78 39.30 1.89
C SER A 104 8.26 39.21 1.49
N HIS A 105 8.81 40.26 0.90
CA HIS A 105 10.06 40.27 0.13
C HIS A 105 11.09 41.28 0.67
N SER A 106 12.32 41.19 0.18
CA SER A 106 13.31 42.26 0.34
C SER A 106 13.24 43.21 -0.85
N VAL A 107 13.39 44.49 -0.58
CA VAL A 107 13.12 45.57 -1.53
C VAL A 107 14.41 46.30 -1.87
N VAL A 108 14.67 46.44 -3.17
CA VAL A 108 15.73 47.26 -3.77
C VAL A 108 15.08 48.50 -4.38
N GLU A 109 15.48 49.68 -3.94
CA GLU A 109 15.04 50.96 -4.49
C GLU A 109 16.24 51.73 -5.05
N VAL A 110 16.12 52.24 -6.27
CA VAL A 110 17.17 52.96 -6.99
C VAL A 110 16.60 54.25 -7.57
N VAL A 111 17.24 55.37 -7.30
CA VAL A 111 16.93 56.67 -7.92
C VAL A 111 18.17 57.19 -8.64
N THR A 112 18.10 57.36 -9.96
CA THR A 112 19.21 57.86 -10.77
C THR A 112 18.74 58.63 -12.00
N ASP A 113 19.66 59.29 -12.71
CA ASP A 113 19.35 59.98 -13.97
C ASP A 113 18.93 58.95 -15.03
N ASP A 114 17.94 59.28 -15.85
CA ASP A 114 17.47 58.36 -16.89
C ASP A 114 18.55 58.14 -17.98
N MET A 115 18.87 56.87 -18.24
CA MET A 115 19.81 56.44 -19.27
C MET A 115 19.49 55.01 -19.74
N PRO A 116 19.92 54.61 -20.95
CA PRO A 116 19.74 53.24 -21.43
C PRO A 116 20.34 52.18 -20.49
N PHE A 117 19.80 50.96 -20.52
CA PHE A 117 20.29 49.76 -19.83
C PHE A 117 20.15 49.70 -18.30
N LEU A 118 19.60 50.71 -17.63
CA LEU A 118 19.49 50.72 -16.16
C LEU A 118 18.72 49.52 -15.59
N VAL A 119 17.49 49.30 -16.05
CA VAL A 119 16.60 48.25 -15.52
C VAL A 119 17.17 46.86 -15.76
N ASP A 120 17.65 46.60 -16.98
CA ASP A 120 18.27 45.32 -17.31
C ASP A 120 19.51 45.08 -16.45
N SER A 121 20.36 46.09 -16.26
CA SER A 121 21.61 45.92 -15.48
C SER A 121 21.34 45.65 -14.00
N VAL A 122 20.34 46.32 -13.40
CA VAL A 122 19.92 46.08 -12.01
C VAL A 122 19.34 44.68 -11.83
N THR A 123 18.41 44.27 -12.70
CA THR A 123 17.74 42.96 -12.60
C THR A 123 18.72 41.81 -12.87
N ASN A 124 19.67 41.99 -13.78
CA ASN A 124 20.71 41.02 -14.06
C ASN A 124 21.70 40.83 -12.91
N GLU A 125 22.08 41.91 -12.21
CA GLU A 125 22.95 41.81 -11.04
C GLU A 125 22.27 41.04 -9.89
N LEU A 126 20.98 41.29 -9.66
CA LEU A 126 20.20 40.55 -8.66
C LEU A 126 20.08 39.06 -9.02
N SER A 127 19.79 38.76 -10.28
CA SER A 127 19.72 37.37 -10.78
C SER A 127 21.07 36.65 -10.71
N ARG A 128 22.19 37.36 -10.97
CA ARG A 128 23.56 36.83 -10.87
C ARG A 128 23.90 36.37 -9.46
N GLN A 129 23.35 37.04 -8.44
CA GLN A 129 23.49 36.66 -7.04
C GLN A 129 22.52 35.55 -6.61
N GLY A 130 21.76 34.96 -7.55
CA GLY A 130 20.82 33.88 -7.28
C GLY A 130 19.53 34.33 -6.59
N ARG A 131 19.18 35.62 -6.68
CA ARG A 131 17.99 36.19 -6.02
C ARG A 131 16.82 36.22 -6.99
N GLY A 132 15.73 35.51 -6.65
CA GLY A 132 14.49 35.53 -7.42
C GLY A 132 13.84 36.91 -7.38
N ILE A 133 13.35 37.39 -8.53
CA ILE A 133 12.66 38.68 -8.69
C ILE A 133 11.16 38.43 -8.74
N HIS A 134 10.41 39.11 -7.87
CA HIS A 134 8.96 38.96 -7.72
C HIS A 134 8.17 40.13 -8.34
N LEU A 135 8.72 41.35 -8.30
CA LEU A 135 8.12 42.55 -8.87
C LEU A 135 9.19 43.53 -9.34
N VAL A 136 8.97 44.20 -10.48
CA VAL A 136 9.78 45.33 -10.95
C VAL A 136 8.87 46.52 -11.27
N VAL A 137 9.09 47.66 -10.63
CA VAL A 137 8.40 48.93 -10.89
C VAL A 137 9.44 49.97 -11.26
N HIS A 138 9.41 50.49 -12.49
CA HIS A 138 10.48 51.34 -13.03
C HIS A 138 9.99 52.64 -13.71
N PRO A 139 9.21 53.50 -13.04
CA PRO A 139 8.70 54.73 -13.67
C PRO A 139 9.82 55.72 -14.03
N GLN A 140 9.67 56.34 -15.20
CA GLN A 140 10.39 57.56 -15.56
C GLN A 140 9.61 58.78 -15.07
N VAL A 141 10.25 59.58 -14.22
CA VAL A 141 9.66 60.78 -13.61
C VAL A 141 10.48 62.01 -13.94
N VAL A 142 9.80 63.12 -14.22
CA VAL A 142 10.46 64.41 -14.42
C VAL A 142 10.38 65.17 -13.10
N VAL A 143 11.53 65.53 -12.54
CA VAL A 143 11.64 66.18 -11.23
C VAL A 143 12.35 67.50 -11.32
N ARG A 144 11.98 68.45 -10.45
CA ARG A 144 12.74 69.68 -10.24
C ARG A 144 13.54 69.59 -8.96
N ARG A 145 14.83 69.93 -9.00
CA ARG A 145 15.74 69.89 -7.84
C ARG A 145 16.41 71.23 -7.61
N ASP A 146 16.79 71.49 -6.36
CA ASP A 146 17.69 72.60 -6.04
C ASP A 146 19.16 72.23 -6.28
N VAL A 147 20.05 73.22 -6.17
CA VAL A 147 21.50 73.05 -6.36
C VAL A 147 22.17 72.10 -5.36
N THR A 148 21.51 71.75 -4.25
CA THR A 148 22.00 70.79 -3.26
C THR A 148 21.51 69.36 -3.53
N GLY A 149 20.66 69.18 -4.55
CA GLY A 149 20.06 67.90 -4.91
C GLY A 149 18.74 67.61 -4.19
N LYS A 150 18.14 68.59 -3.50
CA LYS A 150 16.86 68.41 -2.82
C LYS A 150 15.70 68.46 -3.83
N LEU A 151 14.79 67.51 -3.73
CA LEU A 151 13.57 67.43 -4.56
C LEU A 151 12.61 68.58 -4.22
N ILE A 152 12.29 69.42 -5.21
CA ILE A 152 11.33 70.53 -5.12
C ILE A 152 9.93 70.07 -5.53
N GLU A 153 9.83 69.37 -6.66
CA GLU A 153 8.56 68.97 -7.26
C GLU A 153 8.73 67.79 -8.23
N VAL A 154 7.74 66.89 -8.29
CA VAL A 154 7.58 65.90 -9.37
C VAL A 154 6.52 66.42 -10.35
N LEU A 155 6.90 66.64 -11.61
CA LEU A 155 6.03 67.27 -12.60
C LEU A 155 4.95 66.30 -13.11
N ARG A 156 3.70 66.77 -13.17
CA ARG A 156 2.53 65.96 -13.55
C ARG A 156 2.48 65.59 -15.04
N THR A 157 3.04 66.42 -15.92
CA THR A 157 3.08 66.19 -17.38
C THR A 157 4.51 66.42 -17.87
N PRO A 158 5.15 65.43 -18.54
CA PRO A 158 6.50 65.62 -19.04
C PRO A 158 6.49 66.67 -20.17
N PRO A 159 7.29 67.75 -20.08
CA PRO A 159 7.58 68.61 -21.23
C PRO A 159 8.26 67.79 -22.33
N SER A 160 8.26 68.28 -23.58
CA SER A 160 9.14 67.72 -24.61
C SER A 160 10.59 67.82 -24.12
N ALA A 161 11.42 66.81 -24.37
CA ALA A 161 12.82 66.78 -23.89
C ALA A 161 13.65 68.00 -24.36
N ALA A 162 13.20 68.72 -25.39
CA ALA A 162 13.85 69.93 -25.91
C ALA A 162 13.56 71.21 -25.11
N ASP A 163 12.59 71.21 -24.18
CA ASP A 163 12.09 72.40 -23.46
C ASP A 163 12.21 72.31 -21.93
N LEU A 164 13.08 71.44 -21.41
CA LEU A 164 13.25 71.25 -19.96
C LEU A 164 13.97 72.45 -19.31
N PRO A 165 13.41 73.06 -18.24
CA PRO A 165 14.12 74.03 -17.40
C PRO A 165 15.45 73.47 -16.85
N HIS A 166 16.43 74.33 -16.58
CA HIS A 166 17.76 73.90 -16.11
C HIS A 166 17.73 73.17 -14.75
N ASP A 167 16.69 73.42 -13.95
CA ASP A 167 16.44 72.77 -12.66
C ASP A 167 15.54 71.52 -12.78
N ALA A 168 15.15 71.11 -13.99
CA ALA A 168 14.34 69.94 -14.27
C ALA A 168 15.17 68.79 -14.87
N HIS A 169 15.02 67.58 -14.33
CA HIS A 169 15.74 66.38 -14.72
C HIS A 169 14.79 65.21 -14.93
N ILE A 170 15.12 64.33 -15.88
CA ILE A 170 14.43 63.04 -16.05
C ILE A 170 15.18 62.01 -15.20
N GLU A 171 14.46 61.37 -14.28
CA GLU A 171 14.99 60.33 -13.42
C GLU A 171 14.29 58.99 -13.68
N SER A 172 15.07 57.91 -13.56
CA SER A 172 14.57 56.54 -13.52
C SER A 172 14.53 56.08 -12.07
N TRP A 173 13.35 55.74 -11.59
CA TRP A 173 13.12 55.21 -10.25
C TRP A 173 12.84 53.72 -10.37
N ILE A 174 13.74 52.85 -9.88
CA ILE A 174 13.62 51.38 -10.01
C ILE A 174 13.38 50.75 -8.64
N HIS A 175 12.25 50.08 -8.48
CA HIS A 175 11.88 49.32 -7.31
C HIS A 175 11.77 47.84 -7.68
N VAL A 176 12.53 46.99 -7.01
CA VAL A 176 12.55 45.54 -7.24
C VAL A 176 12.28 44.79 -5.94
N GLU A 177 11.31 43.88 -5.96
CA GLU A 177 11.07 42.94 -4.86
C GLU A 177 11.77 41.62 -5.16
N THR A 178 12.54 41.13 -4.18
CA THR A 178 13.38 39.93 -4.29
C THR A 178 13.09 38.94 -3.17
N ASP A 179 13.63 37.72 -3.28
CA ASP A 179 13.61 36.77 -2.16
C ASP A 179 14.02 37.42 -0.85
N ARG A 180 13.30 37.08 0.22
CA ARG A 180 13.47 37.73 1.52
C ARG A 180 14.85 37.41 2.10
N GLU A 181 15.67 38.44 2.24
CA GLU A 181 16.98 38.40 2.86
C GLU A 181 16.90 38.93 4.30
N THR A 182 17.57 38.21 5.21
CA THR A 182 17.59 38.54 6.64
C THR A 182 18.98 38.97 7.12
N ASP A 183 20.03 38.64 6.39
CA ASP A 183 21.40 39.06 6.74
C ASP A 183 21.66 40.52 6.33
N ARG A 184 22.07 41.33 7.31
CA ARG A 184 22.44 42.74 7.08
C ARG A 184 23.74 42.90 6.29
N ALA A 185 24.65 41.91 6.34
CA ALA A 185 25.87 41.92 5.55
C ALA A 185 25.55 41.78 4.06
N ASP A 186 24.65 40.86 3.72
CA ASP A 186 24.19 40.63 2.35
C ASP A 186 23.48 41.85 1.77
N LEU A 187 22.56 42.48 2.53
CA LEU A 187 21.87 43.71 2.07
C LEU A 187 22.85 44.84 1.75
N LYS A 188 23.93 44.99 2.55
CA LYS A 188 24.99 45.98 2.28
C LYS A 188 25.79 45.62 1.04
N GLN A 189 26.10 44.34 0.84
CA GLN A 189 26.82 43.87 -0.33
C GLN A 189 26.02 44.11 -1.62
N ILE A 190 24.72 43.79 -1.63
CA ILE A 190 23.82 44.08 -2.75
C ILE A 190 23.83 45.59 -3.07
N THR A 191 23.74 46.45 -2.05
CA THR A 191 23.78 47.90 -2.24
C THR A 191 25.09 48.35 -2.90
N ALA A 192 26.23 47.84 -2.45
CA ALA A 192 27.54 48.19 -3.01
C ALA A 192 27.71 47.71 -4.46
N ASP A 193 27.26 46.49 -4.76
CA ASP A 193 27.35 45.92 -6.11
C ASP A 193 26.45 46.65 -7.11
N LEU A 194 25.23 47.01 -6.70
CA LEU A 194 24.32 47.80 -7.54
C LEU A 194 24.85 49.21 -7.81
N LEU A 195 25.45 49.88 -6.82
CA LEU A 195 26.11 51.18 -7.03
C LEU A 195 27.24 51.08 -8.06
N ARG A 196 28.05 50.03 -7.99
CA ARG A 196 29.12 49.77 -8.97
C ARG A 196 28.55 49.55 -10.37
N VAL A 197 27.52 48.71 -10.51
CA VAL A 197 26.85 48.45 -11.80
C VAL A 197 26.26 49.72 -12.39
N LEU A 198 25.59 50.56 -11.59
CA LEU A 198 25.02 51.83 -12.05
C LEU A 198 26.10 52.83 -12.49
N SER A 199 27.29 52.80 -11.87
CA SER A 199 28.45 53.55 -12.32
C SER A 199 28.94 53.07 -13.67
N ASP A 200 29.08 51.74 -13.86
CA ASP A 200 29.50 51.15 -15.13
C ASP A 200 28.54 51.52 -16.28
N VAL A 201 27.22 51.50 -16.04
CA VAL A 201 26.20 51.91 -17.02
C VAL A 201 26.40 53.36 -17.43
N ARG A 202 26.57 54.26 -16.44
CA ARG A 202 26.78 55.69 -16.70
C ARG A 202 28.02 55.94 -17.52
N GLU A 203 29.15 55.38 -17.11
CA GLU A 203 30.43 55.57 -17.81
C GLU A 203 30.36 55.06 -19.25
N ALA A 204 29.75 53.89 -19.47
CA ALA A 204 29.56 53.31 -20.80
C ALA A 204 28.66 54.19 -21.69
N VAL A 205 27.54 54.71 -21.16
CA VAL A 205 26.60 55.55 -21.91
C VAL A 205 27.21 56.92 -22.24
N GLU A 206 27.86 57.58 -21.27
CA GLU A 206 28.48 58.90 -21.48
C GLU A 206 29.62 58.88 -22.51
N ASP A 207 30.40 57.80 -22.57
CA ASP A 207 31.51 57.67 -23.53
C ASP A 207 31.14 56.90 -24.80
N TRP A 208 29.88 56.47 -24.96
CA TRP A 208 29.47 55.62 -26.08
C TRP A 208 29.82 56.27 -27.45
N GLU A 209 29.50 57.55 -27.63
CA GLU A 209 29.83 58.27 -28.88
C GLU A 209 31.34 58.35 -29.10
N LYS A 210 32.13 58.59 -28.04
CA LYS A 210 33.60 58.67 -28.13
C LYS A 210 34.22 57.33 -28.52
N MET A 211 33.70 56.23 -27.98
CA MET A 211 34.15 54.87 -28.33
C MET A 211 33.79 54.53 -29.78
N ARG A 212 32.58 54.89 -30.22
CA ARG A 212 32.14 54.73 -31.61
C ARG A 212 33.00 55.54 -32.58
N GLU A 213 33.31 56.80 -32.25
CA GLU A 213 34.23 57.65 -33.02
C GLU A 213 35.64 57.07 -33.06
N ALA A 214 36.14 56.49 -31.96
CA ALA A 214 37.45 55.84 -31.95
C ALA A 214 37.49 54.64 -32.90
N ALA A 215 36.43 53.81 -32.94
CA ALA A 215 36.35 52.69 -33.89
C ALA A 215 36.36 53.16 -35.35
N LEU A 216 35.61 54.22 -35.68
CA LEU A 216 35.59 54.81 -37.02
C LEU A 216 36.94 55.41 -37.41
N ARG A 217 37.59 56.14 -36.49
CA ARG A 217 38.91 56.73 -36.72
C ARG A 217 39.95 55.65 -36.99
N ILE A 218 39.98 54.59 -36.19
CA ILE A 218 40.89 53.46 -36.42
C ILE A 218 40.61 52.80 -37.77
N ALA A 219 39.33 52.66 -38.16
CA ALA A 219 38.96 52.12 -39.47
C ALA A 219 39.47 52.98 -40.64
N ASP A 220 39.47 54.30 -40.50
CA ASP A 220 39.92 55.24 -41.53
C ASP A 220 41.46 55.33 -41.59
N ASP A 221 42.16 55.21 -40.46
CA ASP A 221 43.63 55.27 -40.37
C ASP A 221 44.30 53.94 -40.79
N LEU A 222 43.64 52.80 -40.59
CA LEU A 222 44.14 51.44 -40.84
C LEU A 222 44.86 51.22 -42.20
N PRO A 223 44.38 51.75 -43.34
CA PRO A 223 45.06 51.59 -44.64
C PRO A 223 46.39 52.35 -44.77
N GLU A 224 46.62 53.37 -43.94
CA GLU A 224 47.83 54.20 -43.95
C GLU A 224 48.87 53.77 -42.90
N GLU A 225 48.49 52.88 -41.98
CA GLU A 225 49.37 52.32 -40.95
C GLU A 225 50.36 51.28 -41.53
N PRO A 226 51.58 51.19 -40.98
CA PRO A 226 52.50 50.12 -41.35
C PRO A 226 51.90 48.76 -40.97
N VAL A 227 51.88 47.84 -41.92
CA VAL A 227 51.45 46.44 -41.73
C VAL A 227 52.55 45.50 -42.23
N PRO A 228 52.69 44.29 -41.65
CA PRO A 228 53.68 43.30 -42.12
C PRO A 228 53.45 42.87 -43.58
N ASP A 229 54.54 42.60 -44.32
CA ASP A 229 54.48 42.18 -45.75
C ASP A 229 53.75 40.84 -45.97
N ASP A 230 53.67 39.98 -44.94
CA ASP A 230 52.97 38.69 -44.97
C ASP A 230 51.46 38.80 -44.72
N LEU A 231 50.96 39.98 -44.35
CA LEU A 231 49.55 40.22 -44.07
C LEU A 231 48.82 40.65 -45.37
N ALA A 232 47.89 39.82 -45.84
CA ALA A 232 47.25 40.05 -47.14
C ALA A 232 46.36 41.30 -47.13
N THR A 233 46.41 42.15 -48.17
CA THR A 233 45.57 43.35 -48.33
C THR A 233 44.06 43.12 -48.06
N PRO A 234 43.46 41.99 -48.46
CA PRO A 234 42.06 41.68 -48.13
C PRO A 234 41.76 41.52 -46.63
N GLU A 235 42.74 41.24 -45.78
CA GLU A 235 42.55 41.15 -44.32
C GLU A 235 42.47 42.53 -43.66
N VAL A 236 43.26 43.49 -44.15
CA VAL A 236 43.19 44.90 -43.72
C VAL A 236 41.84 45.51 -44.09
N GLU A 237 41.35 45.25 -45.31
CA GLU A 237 40.03 45.75 -45.74
C GLU A 237 38.88 45.13 -44.93
N GLU A 238 38.94 43.84 -44.62
CA GLU A 238 37.93 43.19 -43.76
C GLU A 238 37.97 43.72 -42.32
N ALA A 239 39.16 44.06 -41.79
CA ALA A 239 39.29 44.69 -40.47
C ALA A 239 38.66 46.08 -40.44
N ARG A 240 38.89 46.88 -41.48
CA ARG A 240 38.25 48.19 -41.66
C ARG A 240 36.73 48.07 -41.77
N GLU A 241 36.23 47.17 -42.62
CA GLU A 241 34.79 46.95 -42.79
C GLU A 241 34.14 46.42 -41.50
N LEU A 242 34.83 45.56 -40.74
CA LEU A 242 34.35 45.10 -39.44
C LEU A 242 34.18 46.26 -38.46
N LEU A 243 35.19 47.13 -38.29
CA LEU A 243 35.09 48.26 -37.36
C LEU A 243 33.95 49.23 -37.72
N ARG A 244 33.73 49.49 -39.02
CA ARG A 244 32.59 50.28 -39.50
C ARG A 244 31.26 49.58 -39.25
N TRP A 245 31.20 48.26 -39.45
CA TRP A 245 30.02 47.46 -39.18
C TRP A 245 29.67 47.48 -37.68
N LEU A 246 30.67 47.33 -36.79
CA LEU A 246 30.49 47.48 -35.33
C LEU A 246 29.95 48.87 -34.96
N ALA A 247 30.49 49.93 -35.57
CA ALA A 247 30.07 51.32 -35.36
C ALA A 247 28.68 51.66 -35.94
N ALA A 248 28.13 50.81 -36.82
CA ALA A 248 26.79 50.91 -37.41
C ALA A 248 25.75 50.09 -36.62
N ASP A 249 25.74 50.23 -35.29
CA ASP A 249 24.79 49.61 -34.35
C ASP A 249 24.81 48.06 -34.27
N HIS A 250 25.86 47.41 -34.80
CA HIS A 250 26.07 45.96 -34.64
C HIS A 250 26.82 45.61 -33.34
N PHE A 251 27.31 46.60 -32.62
CA PHE A 251 28.06 46.43 -31.38
C PHE A 251 27.71 47.50 -30.34
N THR A 252 27.35 47.08 -29.14
CA THR A 252 27.22 47.96 -27.98
C THR A 252 28.59 48.15 -27.35
N PHE A 253 29.23 49.29 -27.61
CA PHE A 253 30.52 49.65 -27.01
C PHE A 253 30.35 49.93 -25.51
N LEU A 254 31.13 49.22 -24.69
CA LEU A 254 31.10 49.36 -23.22
C LEU A 254 32.43 49.86 -22.66
N GLY A 255 33.56 49.58 -23.31
CA GLY A 255 34.86 50.11 -22.92
C GLY A 255 35.86 50.15 -24.07
N TYR A 256 36.78 51.13 -24.02
CA TYR A 256 37.90 51.25 -24.95
C TYR A 256 39.18 51.62 -24.21
N ARG A 257 40.32 51.06 -24.62
CA ARG A 257 41.64 51.46 -24.11
C ARG A 257 42.78 51.05 -25.04
N GLU A 258 43.86 51.83 -25.06
CA GLU A 258 45.10 51.47 -25.77
C GLU A 258 46.13 50.85 -24.83
N TYR A 259 46.86 49.87 -25.34
CA TYR A 259 47.94 49.18 -24.66
C TYR A 259 49.21 49.18 -25.51
N GLN A 260 50.35 49.34 -24.85
CA GLN A 260 51.67 49.22 -25.46
C GLN A 260 52.33 47.91 -25.02
N LEU A 261 52.92 47.18 -25.97
CA LEU A 261 53.68 45.96 -25.67
C LEU A 261 55.07 46.35 -25.14
N ARG A 262 55.42 45.87 -23.95
CA ARG A 262 56.72 46.08 -23.31
C ARG A 262 57.70 44.94 -23.64
N GLU A 263 58.99 45.18 -23.39
CA GLU A 263 60.07 44.21 -23.65
C GLU A 263 59.94 42.91 -22.84
N ASP A 264 59.23 42.93 -21.71
CA ASP A 264 58.93 41.77 -20.86
C ASP A 264 57.69 40.98 -21.32
N ASP A 265 57.23 41.21 -22.55
CA ASP A 265 56.00 40.67 -23.14
C ASP A 265 54.73 40.99 -22.33
N SER A 266 54.73 42.08 -21.56
CA SER A 266 53.54 42.59 -20.86
C SER A 266 52.86 43.73 -21.63
N LEU A 267 51.52 43.79 -21.59
CA LEU A 267 50.73 44.88 -22.17
C LEU A 267 50.46 45.94 -21.10
N ALA A 268 51.02 47.13 -21.29
CA ALA A 268 50.83 48.26 -20.39
C ALA A 268 49.80 49.24 -20.94
N ALA A 269 48.81 49.59 -20.12
CA ALA A 269 47.79 50.55 -20.48
C ALA A 269 48.37 51.96 -20.71
N VAL A 270 47.98 52.63 -21.80
CA VAL A 270 48.36 54.02 -22.07
C VAL A 270 47.47 54.96 -21.25
N PRO A 271 48.02 55.78 -20.33
CA PRO A 271 47.22 56.68 -19.50
C PRO A 271 46.39 57.67 -20.34
N GLY A 272 45.18 57.99 -19.87
CA GLY A 272 44.28 58.95 -20.53
C GLY A 272 43.55 58.45 -21.78
N THR A 273 43.78 57.20 -22.21
CA THR A 273 43.08 56.59 -23.37
C THR A 273 41.83 55.78 -23.00
N GLY A 274 41.60 55.55 -21.71
CA GLY A 274 40.47 54.75 -21.21
C GLY A 274 39.13 55.46 -21.37
N LEU A 275 38.13 54.75 -21.89
CA LEU A 275 36.74 55.18 -22.05
C LEU A 275 35.77 54.10 -21.54
N GLY A 276 34.57 54.50 -21.13
CA GLY A 276 33.54 53.58 -20.64
C GLY A 276 33.97 52.83 -19.38
N ILE A 277 33.68 51.54 -19.26
CA ILE A 277 34.07 50.71 -18.11
C ILE A 277 35.60 50.58 -17.92
N LEU A 278 36.40 51.08 -18.87
CA LEU A 278 37.86 51.12 -18.80
C LEU A 278 38.42 52.52 -18.48
N ARG A 279 37.54 53.48 -18.14
CA ARG A 279 37.84 54.89 -17.85
C ARG A 279 38.73 55.06 -16.62
N ALA A 280 38.53 54.27 -15.57
CA ALA A 280 39.36 54.35 -14.36
C ALA A 280 40.79 53.82 -14.59
N ASP A 281 41.79 54.58 -14.14
CA ASP A 281 43.15 54.07 -13.99
C ASP A 281 43.22 53.16 -12.74
N PRO A 282 43.87 51.98 -12.80
CA PRO A 282 43.95 51.07 -11.66
C PRO A 282 44.47 51.78 -10.40
N HIS A 283 43.76 51.65 -9.26
CA HIS A 283 44.16 52.26 -8.00
C HIS A 283 45.50 51.68 -7.48
N HIS A 284 46.41 52.58 -7.10
CA HIS A 284 47.68 52.27 -6.44
C HIS A 284 47.41 51.68 -5.05
N THR A 285 47.87 50.47 -4.79
CA THR A 285 47.96 49.93 -3.43
C THR A 285 49.37 49.42 -3.17
N GLY A 286 50.17 50.19 -2.43
CA GLY A 286 51.45 49.77 -1.84
C GLY A 286 52.72 50.12 -2.62
N GLU A 287 53.77 50.54 -1.88
CA GLU A 287 55.14 50.69 -2.37
C GLU A 287 55.69 49.32 -2.83
N ASP A 288 56.40 49.30 -3.97
CA ASP A 288 57.07 48.16 -4.64
C ASP A 288 56.29 47.27 -5.65
N ALA A 289 55.25 47.77 -6.32
CA ALA A 289 54.75 47.12 -7.54
C ALA A 289 54.31 48.12 -8.63
N HIS A 290 54.93 48.02 -9.82
CA HIS A 290 54.67 48.82 -11.01
C HIS A 290 53.35 48.41 -11.73
N PRO A 291 52.75 49.28 -12.58
CA PRO A 291 51.33 49.23 -12.91
C PRO A 291 51.02 48.10 -13.88
N VAL A 292 50.28 47.08 -13.44
CA VAL A 292 49.73 46.04 -14.32
C VAL A 292 48.33 45.67 -13.82
N SER A 293 47.39 45.55 -14.75
CA SER A 293 46.08 44.94 -14.46
C SER A 293 46.30 43.56 -13.81
N PRO A 294 45.58 43.19 -12.73
CA PRO A 294 45.76 41.91 -12.04
C PRO A 294 45.39 40.67 -12.89
N SER A 295 45.06 40.87 -14.17
CA SER A 295 44.78 39.81 -15.14
C SER A 295 45.97 39.41 -16.03
N PHE A 296 47.16 40.03 -15.87
CA PHE A 296 48.32 39.74 -16.72
C PHE A 296 49.66 39.64 -15.97
N GLU A 297 49.70 38.97 -14.81
CA GLU A 297 50.96 38.41 -14.32
C GLU A 297 51.40 37.30 -15.29
N ARG A 298 52.42 37.57 -16.11
CA ARG A 298 53.10 36.64 -17.02
C ARG A 298 52.16 35.76 -17.85
N LEU A 299 51.82 36.22 -19.05
CA LEU A 299 51.20 35.39 -20.10
C LEU A 299 51.85 33.98 -20.16
N PRO A 300 51.06 32.89 -20.20
CA PRO A 300 51.57 31.56 -20.52
C PRO A 300 52.38 31.58 -21.82
N ALA A 301 53.31 30.63 -22.00
CA ALA A 301 54.24 30.62 -23.14
C ALA A 301 53.52 30.73 -24.50
N ASP A 302 52.37 30.07 -24.65
CA ASP A 302 51.56 30.07 -25.87
C ASP A 302 50.89 31.42 -26.13
N ALA A 303 50.47 32.12 -25.07
CA ALA A 303 49.86 33.44 -25.18
C ALA A 303 50.90 34.54 -25.48
N ARG A 304 52.17 34.35 -25.08
CA ARG A 304 53.31 35.21 -25.47
C ARG A 304 53.64 35.10 -26.95
N ALA A 305 53.68 33.87 -27.48
CA ALA A 305 53.90 33.64 -28.90
C ALA A 305 52.81 34.32 -29.76
N LYS A 306 51.54 34.28 -29.30
CA LYS A 306 50.40 34.92 -29.98
C LYS A 306 50.37 36.44 -29.87
N ALA A 307 50.92 37.03 -28.80
CA ALA A 307 51.02 38.49 -28.71
C ALA A 307 51.83 39.07 -29.89
N ARG A 308 52.90 38.36 -30.30
CA ARG A 308 53.79 38.75 -31.42
C ARG A 308 53.35 38.25 -32.81
N GLU A 309 52.28 37.46 -32.90
CA GLU A 309 51.75 36.96 -34.18
C GLU A 309 51.30 38.11 -35.12
N HIS A 310 51.62 38.01 -36.41
CA HIS A 310 51.22 38.94 -37.47
C HIS A 310 49.74 38.76 -37.85
N LYS A 311 48.84 38.97 -36.88
CA LYS A 311 47.38 38.90 -37.05
C LYS A 311 46.75 40.20 -36.58
N LEU A 312 46.15 40.95 -37.52
CA LEU A 312 45.66 42.31 -37.28
C LEU A 312 44.48 42.37 -36.29
N LEU A 313 43.52 41.45 -36.42
CA LEU A 313 42.32 41.39 -35.59
C LEU A 313 42.37 40.22 -34.59
N VAL A 314 42.03 40.52 -33.35
CA VAL A 314 41.81 39.55 -32.27
C VAL A 314 40.34 39.62 -31.86
N LEU A 315 39.56 38.62 -32.23
CA LEU A 315 38.12 38.51 -31.92
C LEU A 315 37.89 37.35 -30.99
N THR A 316 37.49 37.62 -29.74
CA THR A 316 37.29 36.58 -28.73
C THR A 316 36.31 37.00 -27.64
N LYS A 317 35.90 36.10 -26.74
CA LYS A 317 35.27 36.47 -25.47
C LYS A 317 36.30 36.89 -24.43
N ALA A 318 36.00 37.89 -23.62
CA ALA A 318 36.75 38.28 -22.43
C ALA A 318 36.47 37.33 -21.25
N ASN A 319 37.20 37.51 -20.15
CA ASN A 319 37.02 36.78 -18.89
C ASN A 319 36.00 37.42 -17.95
N SER A 320 35.67 38.69 -18.17
CA SER A 320 34.67 39.42 -17.40
C SER A 320 33.29 39.35 -18.07
N ARG A 321 32.25 39.24 -17.25
CA ARG A 321 30.86 39.42 -17.68
C ARG A 321 30.53 40.91 -17.75
N ALA A 322 29.70 41.27 -18.71
CA ALA A 322 29.16 42.61 -18.80
C ALA A 322 28.26 42.88 -17.60
N THR A 323 28.52 44.00 -16.93
CA THR A 323 27.67 44.58 -15.88
C THR A 323 26.56 45.43 -16.48
N VAL A 324 26.69 45.82 -17.75
CA VAL A 324 25.76 46.68 -18.49
C VAL A 324 24.94 45.84 -19.48
N HIS A 325 23.63 46.12 -19.53
CA HIS A 325 22.64 45.58 -20.46
C HIS A 325 22.29 44.09 -20.27
N ARG A 326 23.22 43.15 -20.45
CA ARG A 326 22.93 41.71 -20.27
C ARG A 326 24.12 40.95 -19.69
N PRO A 327 23.91 39.88 -18.90
CA PRO A 327 24.96 39.21 -18.14
C PRO A 327 25.72 38.21 -19.01
N SER A 328 26.17 38.66 -20.18
CA SER A 328 26.97 37.90 -21.13
C SER A 328 28.45 38.21 -20.94
N TYR A 329 29.34 37.30 -21.32
CA TYR A 329 30.75 37.64 -21.41
C TYR A 329 30.96 38.76 -22.43
N LEU A 330 31.81 39.72 -22.08
CA LEU A 330 32.16 40.81 -22.98
C LEU A 330 32.85 40.26 -24.23
N ASP A 331 32.44 40.75 -25.38
CA ASP A 331 33.12 40.56 -26.64
C ASP A 331 34.37 41.44 -26.66
N TYR A 332 35.51 40.81 -26.97
CA TYR A 332 36.82 41.41 -27.08
C TYR A 332 37.16 41.59 -28.55
N VAL A 333 37.34 42.85 -28.95
CA VAL A 333 37.82 43.22 -30.28
C VAL A 333 39.14 43.97 -30.11
N GLY A 334 40.24 43.29 -30.38
CA GLY A 334 41.59 43.87 -30.39
C GLY A 334 42.06 44.17 -31.80
N VAL A 335 42.59 45.37 -32.01
CA VAL A 335 43.26 45.78 -33.25
C VAL A 335 44.75 46.00 -32.93
N LYS A 336 45.63 45.15 -33.47
CA LYS A 336 47.07 45.25 -33.21
C LYS A 336 47.68 46.46 -33.93
N LYS A 337 48.72 47.04 -33.32
CA LYS A 337 49.55 48.11 -33.89
C LYS A 337 50.92 47.53 -34.25
N PHE A 338 51.44 47.90 -35.42
CA PHE A 338 52.75 47.46 -35.88
C PHE A 338 53.71 48.65 -36.03
N ASP A 339 55.01 48.39 -35.96
CA ASP A 339 56.06 49.34 -36.38
C ASP A 339 56.38 49.19 -37.88
N ALA A 340 57.31 50.03 -38.37
CA ALA A 340 57.73 50.02 -39.78
C ALA A 340 58.46 48.72 -40.20
N ASP A 341 58.94 47.92 -39.25
CA ASP A 341 59.59 46.63 -39.50
C ASP A 341 58.59 45.46 -39.40
N GLY A 342 57.30 45.74 -39.17
CA GLY A 342 56.23 44.76 -39.04
C GLY A 342 56.11 44.13 -37.65
N ASN A 343 56.83 44.60 -36.63
CA ASN A 343 56.71 44.05 -35.28
C ASN A 343 55.50 44.63 -34.54
N VAL A 344 54.82 43.81 -33.73
CA VAL A 344 53.71 44.25 -32.88
C VAL A 344 54.22 45.17 -31.75
N ILE A 345 53.73 46.41 -31.70
CA ILE A 345 54.10 47.42 -30.68
C ILE A 345 52.99 47.69 -29.65
N GLY A 346 51.78 47.17 -29.86
CA GLY A 346 50.66 47.36 -28.95
C GLY A 346 49.32 46.92 -29.54
N GLU A 347 48.23 47.25 -28.84
CA GLU A 347 46.86 46.97 -29.28
C GLU A 347 45.89 48.09 -28.87
N ARG A 348 44.85 48.28 -29.69
CA ARG A 348 43.65 49.06 -29.37
C ARG A 348 42.53 48.10 -29.04
N ARG A 349 41.99 48.20 -27.83
CA ARG A 349 41.05 47.22 -27.28
C ARG A 349 39.66 47.83 -27.14
N PHE A 350 38.68 47.16 -27.74
CA PHE A 350 37.26 47.41 -27.50
C PHE A 350 36.66 46.24 -26.70
N LEU A 351 35.87 46.58 -25.68
CA LEU A 351 35.01 45.67 -24.94
C LEU A 351 33.56 46.07 -25.16
N GLY A 352 32.70 45.09 -25.40
CA GLY A 352 31.28 45.36 -25.62
C GLY A 352 30.47 44.09 -25.81
N LEU A 353 29.31 44.24 -26.46
CA LEU A 353 28.41 43.14 -26.75
C LEU A 353 27.88 43.26 -28.18
N PHE A 354 27.89 42.18 -28.97
CA PHE A 354 27.19 42.17 -30.26
C PHE A 354 25.68 42.46 -30.08
N SER A 355 25.12 43.36 -30.88
CA SER A 355 23.71 43.74 -30.79
C SER A 355 22.79 42.64 -31.32
N SER A 356 21.48 42.73 -31.08
CA SER A 356 20.52 41.77 -31.65
C SER A 356 20.52 41.78 -33.19
N ALA A 357 20.83 42.91 -33.82
CA ALA A 357 20.98 43.02 -35.27
C ALA A 357 22.13 42.14 -35.79
N ALA A 358 23.26 42.11 -35.07
CA ALA A 358 24.40 41.24 -35.42
C ALA A 358 24.06 39.74 -35.39
N TYR A 359 23.16 39.30 -34.51
CA TYR A 359 22.74 37.89 -34.44
C TYR A 359 21.69 37.52 -35.48
N THR A 360 20.95 38.48 -36.04
CA THR A 360 19.85 38.23 -36.99
C THR A 360 20.25 38.52 -38.44
N GLU A 361 21.35 39.21 -38.67
CA GLU A 361 21.90 39.43 -40.00
C GLU A 361 22.42 38.12 -40.63
N SER A 362 22.27 38.03 -41.97
CA SER A 362 22.78 36.90 -42.74
C SER A 362 24.29 36.81 -42.64
N VAL A 363 24.81 35.60 -42.42
CA VAL A 363 26.26 35.32 -42.33
C VAL A 363 27.04 35.71 -43.59
N LEU A 364 26.35 35.92 -44.72
CA LEU A 364 26.92 36.39 -45.98
C LEU A 364 27.24 37.90 -46.00
N ARG A 365 26.69 38.68 -45.06
CA ARG A 365 26.91 40.13 -44.96
C ARG A 365 27.88 40.54 -43.86
N VAL A 366 28.03 39.70 -42.84
CA VAL A 366 28.91 39.96 -41.70
C VAL A 366 30.39 39.92 -42.16
N PRO A 367 31.14 41.03 -42.01
CA PRO A 367 32.58 41.06 -42.33
C PRO A 367 33.35 39.97 -41.58
N VAL A 368 34.46 39.49 -42.16
CA VAL A 368 35.24 38.33 -41.71
C VAL A 368 34.50 36.99 -41.85
N VAL A 369 33.25 36.89 -41.41
CA VAL A 369 32.43 35.67 -41.45
C VAL A 369 32.04 35.30 -42.89
N ARG A 370 31.62 36.26 -43.70
CA ARG A 370 31.22 36.02 -45.10
C ARG A 370 32.27 35.29 -45.92
N ARG A 371 33.56 35.59 -45.70
CA ARG A 371 34.69 34.93 -46.36
C ARG A 371 34.90 33.51 -45.86
N LYS A 372 34.75 33.28 -44.54
CA LYS A 372 34.81 31.93 -43.97
C LYS A 372 33.68 31.06 -44.53
N VAL A 373 32.46 31.59 -44.61
CA VAL A 373 31.30 30.88 -45.18
C VAL A 373 31.54 30.54 -46.65
N ASP A 374 32.02 31.49 -47.47
CA ASP A 374 32.35 31.23 -48.87
C ASP A 374 33.46 30.17 -49.02
N ALA A 375 34.47 30.19 -48.16
CA ALA A 375 35.53 29.19 -48.14
C ALA A 375 35.02 27.79 -47.75
N VAL A 376 34.13 27.69 -46.76
CA VAL A 376 33.49 26.42 -46.36
C VAL A 376 32.60 25.87 -47.48
N LEU A 377 31.78 26.72 -48.11
CA LEU A 377 30.92 26.31 -49.23
C LEU A 377 31.75 25.78 -50.42
N LYS A 378 32.81 26.50 -50.80
CA LYS A 378 33.74 26.05 -51.85
C LYS A 378 34.46 24.76 -51.47
N GLY A 379 34.89 24.65 -50.22
CA GLY A 379 35.64 23.49 -49.71
C GLY A 379 34.79 22.23 -49.48
N ALA A 380 33.47 22.36 -49.32
CA ALA A 380 32.54 21.24 -49.16
C ALA A 380 32.16 20.57 -50.51
N GLY A 381 32.40 21.26 -51.63
CA GLY A 381 32.17 20.70 -52.98
C GLY A 381 30.71 20.63 -53.43
N PHE A 382 29.76 21.12 -52.63
CA PHE A 382 28.36 21.23 -53.02
C PHE A 382 28.11 22.46 -53.90
N SER A 383 27.20 22.34 -54.88
CA SER A 383 26.73 23.51 -55.63
C SER A 383 25.88 24.41 -54.71
N PRO A 384 26.03 25.75 -54.71
CA PRO A 384 25.25 26.65 -53.85
C PRO A 384 23.72 26.53 -54.01
N ASN A 385 23.25 26.02 -55.14
CA ASN A 385 21.82 25.84 -55.43
C ASN A 385 21.33 24.40 -55.23
N SER A 386 22.19 23.48 -54.80
CA SER A 386 21.79 22.09 -54.49
C SER A 386 21.05 22.02 -53.15
N HIS A 387 20.33 20.90 -52.92
CA HIS A 387 19.64 20.65 -51.64
C HIS A 387 20.64 20.73 -50.46
N ASP A 388 21.70 19.92 -50.51
CA ASP A 388 22.75 19.90 -49.48
C ASP A 388 23.49 21.24 -49.36
N GLY A 389 23.69 21.98 -50.45
CA GLY A 389 24.29 23.31 -50.42
C GLY A 389 23.42 24.35 -49.70
N ARG A 390 22.09 24.26 -49.84
CA ARG A 390 21.14 25.13 -49.12
C ARG A 390 21.04 24.75 -47.65
N ASP A 391 21.01 23.45 -47.34
CA ASP A 391 20.97 22.96 -45.96
C ASP A 391 22.26 23.32 -45.21
N LEU A 392 23.42 23.21 -45.86
CA LEU A 392 24.70 23.62 -45.28
C LEU A 392 24.73 25.12 -44.96
N LEU A 393 24.22 25.95 -45.87
CA LEU A 393 24.08 27.39 -45.64
C LEU A 393 23.10 27.66 -44.48
N GLN A 394 21.98 26.95 -44.39
CA GLN A 394 21.02 27.07 -43.29
C GLN A 394 21.61 26.66 -41.93
N ILE A 395 22.43 25.60 -41.90
CA ILE A 395 23.17 25.20 -40.70
C ILE A 395 24.11 26.33 -40.26
N MET A 396 24.84 26.96 -41.19
CA MET A 396 25.73 28.09 -40.90
C MET A 396 24.96 29.36 -40.46
N GLU A 397 23.82 29.67 -41.10
CA GLU A 397 22.93 30.78 -40.72
C GLU A 397 22.36 30.63 -39.32
N THR A 398 22.21 29.41 -38.83
CA THR A 398 21.76 29.15 -37.45
C THR A 398 22.91 28.84 -36.50
N TYR A 399 24.16 28.71 -36.97
CA TYR A 399 25.33 28.44 -36.13
C TYR A 399 25.60 29.59 -35.17
N PRO A 400 26.11 29.34 -33.93
CA PRO A 400 26.43 30.42 -33.01
C PRO A 400 27.43 31.40 -33.65
N ARG A 401 27.11 32.71 -33.65
CA ARG A 401 27.92 33.75 -34.31
C ARG A 401 29.33 33.78 -33.71
N ASP A 402 29.41 33.67 -32.40
CA ASP A 402 30.67 33.60 -31.66
C ASP A 402 31.57 32.46 -32.14
N GLU A 403 30.98 31.30 -32.46
CA GLU A 403 31.72 30.15 -32.98
C GLU A 403 32.12 30.36 -34.45
N LEU A 404 31.35 31.06 -35.27
CA LEU A 404 31.76 31.41 -36.65
C LEU A 404 32.99 32.34 -36.66
N PHE A 405 33.06 33.30 -35.73
CA PHE A 405 34.22 34.19 -35.61
C PHE A 405 35.48 33.44 -35.17
N GLN A 406 35.36 32.47 -34.27
CA GLN A 406 36.51 31.82 -33.63
C GLN A 406 36.94 30.50 -34.27
N THR A 407 36.02 29.74 -34.89
CA THR A 407 36.35 28.43 -35.46
C THR A 407 37.17 28.59 -36.76
N PRO A 408 38.29 27.87 -36.92
CA PRO A 408 39.02 27.81 -38.19
C PRO A 408 38.17 27.23 -39.33
N VAL A 409 38.49 27.58 -40.58
CA VAL A 409 37.69 27.18 -41.75
C VAL A 409 37.60 25.66 -41.91
N ASP A 410 38.69 24.93 -41.72
CA ASP A 410 38.71 23.47 -41.88
C ASP A 410 37.92 22.72 -40.80
N GLU A 411 38.03 23.17 -39.55
CA GLU A 411 37.27 22.61 -38.42
C GLU A 411 35.77 22.91 -38.57
N LEU A 412 35.43 24.15 -38.93
CA LEU A 412 34.04 24.55 -39.19
C LEU A 412 33.44 23.68 -40.30
N ARG A 413 34.17 23.48 -41.41
CA ARG A 413 33.75 22.61 -42.53
C ARG A 413 33.45 21.18 -42.06
N SER A 414 34.32 20.60 -41.24
CA SER A 414 34.14 19.25 -40.69
C SER A 414 32.85 19.16 -39.84
N ILE A 415 32.66 20.12 -38.93
CA ILE A 415 31.50 20.15 -38.03
C ILE A 415 30.20 20.30 -38.83
N VAL A 416 30.10 21.29 -39.73
CA VAL A 416 28.84 21.54 -40.47
C VAL A 416 28.47 20.37 -41.40
N THR A 417 29.47 19.69 -41.98
CA THR A 417 29.24 18.51 -42.81
C THR A 417 28.76 17.32 -41.97
N SER A 418 29.33 17.11 -40.78
CA SER A 418 28.89 16.07 -39.85
C SER A 418 27.46 16.33 -39.33
N VAL A 419 27.12 17.60 -39.06
CA VAL A 419 25.75 18.00 -38.66
C VAL A 419 24.74 17.75 -39.78
N LEU A 420 25.10 17.99 -41.05
CA LEU A 420 24.26 17.68 -42.21
C LEU A 420 23.88 16.19 -42.24
N TYR A 421 24.86 15.29 -42.08
CA TYR A 421 24.59 13.83 -42.03
C TYR A 421 23.84 13.37 -40.77
N LEU A 422 23.91 14.14 -39.69
CA LEU A 422 23.22 13.84 -38.44
C LEU A 422 21.71 14.06 -38.56
N GLN A 423 21.23 14.94 -39.45
CA GLN A 423 19.79 15.17 -39.62
C GLN A 423 19.03 13.91 -40.09
N GLU A 424 19.71 12.94 -40.70
CA GLU A 424 19.10 11.66 -41.07
C GLU A 424 19.17 10.60 -39.97
N ARG A 425 19.97 10.82 -38.90
CA ARG A 425 20.25 9.84 -37.84
C ARG A 425 19.91 10.40 -36.47
N ARG A 426 18.96 9.78 -35.76
CA ARG A 426 18.56 10.16 -34.38
C ARG A 426 19.61 9.79 -33.32
N ARG A 427 20.81 10.35 -33.39
CA ARG A 427 21.91 10.10 -32.43
C ARG A 427 22.38 11.40 -31.78
N LEU A 428 22.88 11.28 -30.55
CA LEU A 428 23.56 12.38 -29.88
C LEU A 428 24.99 12.50 -30.44
N ARG A 429 25.45 13.73 -30.69
CA ARG A 429 26.85 14.02 -31.10
C ARG A 429 27.41 15.20 -30.34
N LEU A 430 28.69 15.12 -29.99
CA LEU A 430 29.44 16.18 -29.31
C LEU A 430 30.54 16.74 -30.22
N TYR A 431 30.61 18.06 -30.34
CA TYR A 431 31.73 18.77 -30.97
C TYR A 431 32.40 19.68 -29.93
N LEU A 432 33.69 19.46 -29.68
CA LEU A 432 34.48 20.21 -28.70
C LEU A 432 35.53 21.06 -29.40
N ARG A 433 35.62 22.34 -29.02
CA ARG A 433 36.67 23.28 -29.42
C ARG A 433 37.35 23.87 -28.20
N GLN A 434 38.68 24.02 -28.26
CA GLN A 434 39.46 24.69 -27.24
C GLN A 434 39.59 26.18 -27.55
N ASP A 435 39.47 27.03 -26.53
CA ASP A 435 39.76 28.46 -26.67
C ASP A 435 41.26 28.69 -26.92
N GLU A 436 41.57 29.60 -27.84
CA GLU A 436 42.93 29.90 -28.29
C GLU A 436 43.86 30.44 -27.17
N TYR A 437 43.31 30.91 -26.05
CA TYR A 437 44.04 31.48 -24.92
C TYR A 437 43.91 30.64 -23.65
N GLY A 438 43.40 29.41 -23.76
CA GLY A 438 43.32 28.47 -22.63
C GLY A 438 42.23 28.78 -21.59
N ARG A 439 41.20 29.57 -21.95
CA ARG A 439 40.24 30.09 -20.93
C ARG A 439 38.97 29.23 -20.78
N TYR A 440 38.57 28.50 -21.82
CA TYR A 440 37.36 27.68 -21.81
C TYR A 440 37.36 26.63 -22.92
N TYR A 441 36.45 25.67 -22.80
CA TYR A 441 36.03 24.76 -23.87
C TYR A 441 34.64 25.18 -24.39
N SER A 442 34.46 25.12 -25.70
CA SER A 442 33.16 25.25 -26.35
C SER A 442 32.66 23.87 -26.75
N ALA A 443 31.47 23.48 -26.29
CA ALA A 443 30.88 22.17 -26.53
C ALA A 443 29.51 22.30 -27.20
N LEU A 444 29.38 21.82 -28.43
CA LEU A 444 28.12 21.74 -29.16
C LEU A 444 27.58 20.32 -29.11
N VAL A 445 26.46 20.14 -28.40
CA VAL A 445 25.76 18.87 -28.27
C VAL A 445 24.49 18.90 -29.11
N TYR A 446 24.40 18.01 -30.08
CA TYR A 446 23.17 17.75 -30.84
C TYR A 446 22.49 16.51 -30.28
N LEU A 447 21.20 16.57 -30.01
CA LEU A 447 20.41 15.44 -29.51
C LEU A 447 18.99 15.45 -30.09
N PRO A 448 18.32 14.29 -30.21
CA PRO A 448 16.90 14.23 -30.58
C PRO A 448 16.04 15.11 -29.67
N ARG A 449 15.09 15.84 -30.27
CA ARG A 449 14.27 16.84 -29.56
C ARG A 449 13.45 16.25 -28.41
N ASP A 450 12.98 15.02 -28.56
CA ASP A 450 12.23 14.25 -27.55
C ASP A 450 13.08 13.86 -26.32
N ARG A 451 14.42 13.85 -26.45
CA ARG A 451 15.35 13.58 -25.35
C ARG A 451 15.76 14.83 -24.57
N TYR A 452 15.44 16.02 -25.06
CA TYR A 452 15.80 17.27 -24.38
C TYR A 452 14.84 17.53 -23.21
N THR A 453 15.31 17.26 -21.99
CA THR A 453 14.65 17.62 -20.73
C THR A 453 15.60 18.40 -19.83
N THR A 454 15.04 19.15 -18.87
CA THR A 454 15.84 19.86 -17.85
C THR A 454 16.79 18.93 -17.09
N GLY A 455 16.34 17.71 -16.77
CA GLY A 455 17.16 16.71 -16.08
C GLY A 455 18.33 16.21 -16.91
N VAL A 456 18.10 15.90 -18.19
CA VAL A 456 19.17 15.53 -19.13
C VAL A 456 20.19 16.66 -19.28
N ARG A 457 19.71 17.92 -19.39
CA ARG A 457 20.58 19.10 -19.48
C ARG A 457 21.52 19.24 -18.27
N LEU A 458 20.99 19.09 -17.04
CA LEU A 458 21.79 19.22 -15.82
C LEU A 458 22.86 18.12 -15.75
N ARG A 459 22.51 16.87 -16.07
CA ARG A 459 23.49 15.76 -16.13
C ARG A 459 24.58 16.00 -17.18
N ILE A 460 24.22 16.54 -18.35
CA ILE A 460 25.20 16.90 -19.38
C ILE A 460 26.15 17.99 -18.85
N ILE A 461 25.65 19.00 -18.14
CA ILE A 461 26.47 20.05 -17.52
C ILE A 461 27.45 19.44 -16.52
N ASP A 462 26.98 18.53 -15.65
CA ASP A 462 27.84 17.90 -14.63
C ASP A 462 28.95 17.06 -15.26
N ILE A 463 28.63 16.26 -16.29
CA ILE A 463 29.62 15.46 -17.02
C ILE A 463 30.66 16.35 -17.70
N LEU A 464 30.22 17.40 -18.41
CA LEU A 464 31.13 18.33 -19.08
C LEU A 464 32.01 19.09 -18.07
N LYS A 465 31.47 19.45 -16.91
CA LYS A 465 32.20 20.13 -15.83
C LYS A 465 33.27 19.20 -15.24
N GLU A 466 32.93 17.95 -14.99
CA GLU A 466 33.84 16.93 -14.45
C GLU A 466 34.96 16.58 -15.43
N GLU A 467 34.62 16.21 -16.67
CA GLU A 467 35.59 15.71 -17.66
C GLU A 467 36.54 16.79 -18.17
N LEU A 468 36.10 18.06 -18.20
CA LEU A 468 36.89 19.18 -18.72
C LEU A 468 37.51 20.07 -17.62
N GLY A 469 37.36 19.71 -16.34
CA GLY A 469 37.88 20.49 -15.21
C GLY A 469 37.25 21.88 -15.08
N GLY A 470 35.96 21.99 -15.42
CA GLY A 470 35.24 23.26 -15.47
C GLY A 470 34.87 23.83 -14.10
N THR A 471 34.94 25.15 -13.92
CA THR A 471 34.45 25.86 -12.73
C THR A 471 33.00 26.32 -12.92
N SER A 472 32.69 26.85 -14.10
CA SER A 472 31.36 27.29 -14.51
C SER A 472 31.03 26.84 -15.93
N VAL A 473 29.74 26.61 -16.19
CA VAL A 473 29.22 26.23 -17.51
C VAL A 473 28.04 27.14 -17.83
N ASP A 474 28.16 27.91 -18.91
CA ASP A 474 27.02 28.62 -19.50
C ASP A 474 26.45 27.77 -20.64
N PHE A 475 25.14 27.84 -20.87
CA PHE A 475 24.51 27.11 -21.96
C PHE A 475 23.51 27.97 -22.73
N THR A 476 23.40 27.70 -24.02
CA THR A 476 22.34 28.22 -24.89
C THR A 476 21.66 27.05 -25.59
N ALA A 477 20.33 26.96 -25.47
CA ALA A 477 19.54 25.94 -26.15
C ALA A 477 18.88 26.54 -27.39
N TRP A 478 19.03 25.87 -28.53
CA TRP A 478 18.42 26.25 -29.80
C TRP A 478 17.50 25.13 -30.28
N ASN A 479 16.19 25.38 -30.23
CA ASN A 479 15.14 24.46 -30.67
C ASN A 479 14.41 25.07 -31.87
N THR A 480 14.37 24.35 -32.98
CA THR A 480 13.69 24.76 -34.22
C THR A 480 12.68 23.70 -34.66
N GLU A 481 12.18 23.79 -35.90
CA GLU A 481 11.41 22.73 -36.56
C GLU A 481 12.23 21.46 -36.85
N SER A 482 13.57 21.53 -36.71
CA SER A 482 14.46 20.37 -36.81
C SER A 482 14.11 19.28 -35.79
N ILE A 483 14.36 18.02 -36.17
CA ILE A 483 14.24 16.85 -35.29
C ILE A 483 15.32 16.81 -34.20
N LEU A 484 16.36 17.64 -34.32
CA LEU A 484 17.45 17.78 -33.35
C LEU A 484 17.33 19.09 -32.59
N SER A 485 17.52 18.99 -31.27
CA SER A 485 17.84 20.10 -30.39
C SER A 485 19.35 20.32 -30.38
N ARG A 486 19.79 21.58 -30.43
CA ARG A 486 21.21 21.94 -30.30
C ARG A 486 21.44 22.66 -28.98
N LEU A 487 22.36 22.15 -28.18
CA LEU A 487 22.82 22.78 -26.95
C LEU A 487 24.26 23.24 -27.15
N HIS A 488 24.52 24.51 -26.90
CA HIS A 488 25.86 25.09 -26.91
C HIS A 488 26.27 25.37 -25.48
N PHE A 489 27.32 24.70 -25.00
CA PHE A 489 27.89 24.89 -23.67
C PHE A 489 29.25 25.59 -23.78
N VAL A 490 29.51 26.52 -22.87
CA VAL A 490 30.80 27.18 -22.69
C VAL A 490 31.31 26.81 -21.30
N VAL A 491 32.28 25.90 -21.25
CA VAL A 491 32.85 25.32 -20.01
C VAL A 491 34.13 26.05 -19.67
N ARG A 492 34.11 26.90 -18.63
CA ARG A 492 35.26 27.73 -18.22
C ARG A 492 36.15 26.98 -17.25
N VAL A 493 37.46 27.16 -17.36
CA VAL A 493 38.46 26.55 -16.46
C VAL A 493 39.09 27.60 -15.52
N PRO A 494 39.73 27.19 -14.41
CA PRO A 494 40.45 28.12 -13.53
C PRO A 494 41.57 28.88 -14.28
N GLN A 495 41.80 30.14 -13.89
CA GLN A 495 42.87 30.97 -14.48
C GLN A 495 44.25 30.35 -14.20
N GLY A 496 45.09 30.23 -15.25
CA GLY A 496 46.42 29.62 -15.16
C GLY A 496 46.46 28.10 -15.44
N THR A 497 45.32 27.49 -15.78
CA THR A 497 45.25 26.08 -16.19
C THR A 497 45.74 25.92 -17.63
N GLU A 498 46.72 25.05 -17.87
CA GLU A 498 47.04 24.60 -19.23
C GLU A 498 45.93 23.65 -19.71
N LEU A 499 45.26 24.00 -20.81
CA LEU A 499 44.24 23.13 -21.40
C LEU A 499 44.93 21.94 -22.10
N PRO A 500 44.73 20.69 -21.65
CA PRO A 500 45.30 19.53 -22.34
C PRO A 500 44.67 19.37 -23.73
N GLU A 501 45.47 19.08 -24.76
CA GLU A 501 44.94 18.64 -26.05
C GLU A 501 44.18 17.31 -25.87
N LEU A 502 42.87 17.33 -26.12
CA LEU A 502 42.02 16.15 -25.97
C LEU A 502 42.23 15.21 -27.16
N SER A 503 42.58 13.94 -26.87
CA SER A 503 42.66 12.91 -27.90
C SER A 503 41.26 12.55 -28.42
N GLU A 504 41.19 11.95 -29.62
CA GLU A 504 39.90 11.46 -30.15
C GLU A 504 39.25 10.42 -29.21
N ALA A 505 40.06 9.61 -28.51
CA ALA A 505 39.56 8.66 -27.52
C ALA A 505 38.91 9.35 -26.29
N ASP A 506 39.41 10.51 -25.89
CA ASP A 506 38.80 11.30 -24.81
C ASP A 506 37.45 11.88 -25.26
N LYS A 507 37.38 12.41 -26.49
CA LYS A 507 36.14 12.93 -27.07
C LYS A 507 35.06 11.83 -27.16
N ASP A 508 35.43 10.64 -27.63
CA ASP A 508 34.53 9.49 -27.72
C ASP A 508 34.05 9.01 -26.33
N ARG A 509 34.93 9.01 -25.32
CA ARG A 509 34.56 8.67 -23.93
C ARG A 509 33.53 9.66 -23.37
N ILE A 510 33.76 10.97 -23.56
CA ILE A 510 32.84 12.01 -23.10
C ILE A 510 31.51 11.86 -23.84
N GLU A 511 31.52 11.68 -25.17
CA GLU A 511 30.29 11.46 -25.95
C GLU A 511 29.49 10.25 -25.43
N ALA A 512 30.15 9.12 -25.13
CA ALA A 512 29.48 7.94 -24.59
C ALA A 512 28.79 8.20 -23.23
N ARG A 513 29.44 8.95 -22.32
CA ARG A 513 28.82 9.37 -21.05
C ARG A 513 27.60 10.28 -21.29
N LEU A 514 27.67 11.18 -22.26
CA LEU A 514 26.54 12.06 -22.61
C LEU A 514 25.37 11.27 -23.22
N VAL A 515 25.66 10.28 -24.06
CA VAL A 515 24.65 9.36 -24.62
C VAL A 515 23.90 8.64 -23.50
N GLU A 516 24.64 8.12 -22.51
CA GLU A 516 24.05 7.44 -21.36
C GLU A 516 23.16 8.38 -20.53
N ALA A 517 23.63 9.60 -20.28
CA ALA A 517 22.87 10.61 -19.56
C ALA A 517 21.57 11.04 -20.27
N ALA A 518 21.50 10.87 -21.59
CA ALA A 518 20.35 11.20 -22.42
C ALA A 518 19.40 10.00 -22.68
N ARG A 519 19.67 8.81 -22.10
CA ARG A 519 18.85 7.60 -22.28
C ARG A 519 17.52 7.70 -21.52
N SER A 520 16.43 7.25 -22.15
CA SER A 520 15.11 7.20 -21.53
C SER A 520 14.89 5.88 -20.77
N TRP A 521 14.00 5.89 -19.78
CA TRP A 521 13.60 4.68 -19.06
C TRP A 521 13.02 3.61 -20.01
N SER A 522 12.28 4.04 -21.04
CA SER A 522 11.61 3.13 -21.99
C SER A 522 12.60 2.43 -22.94
N ASP A 523 13.66 3.12 -23.34
CA ASP A 523 14.76 2.51 -24.12
C ASP A 523 15.47 1.44 -23.30
N ALA A 524 15.83 1.77 -22.05
CA ALA A 524 16.49 0.84 -21.14
C ALA A 524 15.59 -0.33 -20.73
N PHE A 525 14.26 -0.15 -20.70
CA PHE A 525 13.30 -1.22 -20.46
C PHE A 525 13.25 -2.20 -21.64
N SER A 526 13.22 -1.69 -22.87
CA SER A 526 13.23 -2.52 -24.08
C SER A 526 14.49 -3.38 -24.17
N GLU A 527 15.67 -2.80 -23.94
CA GLU A 527 16.94 -3.54 -23.93
C GLU A 527 17.02 -4.57 -22.81
N ALA A 528 16.56 -4.23 -21.60
CA ALA A 528 16.53 -5.18 -20.48
C ALA A 528 15.59 -6.36 -20.75
N LEU A 529 14.48 -6.11 -21.46
CA LEU A 529 13.52 -7.14 -21.84
C LEU A 529 14.09 -8.06 -22.93
N ASP A 530 14.76 -7.50 -23.93
CA ASP A 530 15.45 -8.25 -24.98
C ASP A 530 16.54 -9.16 -24.40
N ALA A 531 17.31 -8.63 -23.43
CA ALA A 531 18.39 -9.38 -22.78
C ALA A 531 17.88 -10.58 -21.95
N GLU A 532 16.75 -10.44 -21.24
CA GLU A 532 16.24 -11.46 -20.33
C GLU A 532 15.36 -12.51 -21.03
N LEU A 533 14.54 -12.09 -22.00
CA LEU A 533 13.50 -12.94 -22.63
C LEU A 533 13.73 -13.22 -24.12
N GLY A 534 14.74 -12.60 -24.74
CA GLY A 534 15.04 -12.71 -26.17
C GLY A 534 14.14 -11.85 -27.06
N GLU A 535 14.64 -11.50 -28.26
CA GLU A 535 14.03 -10.51 -29.18
C GLU A 535 12.56 -10.81 -29.54
N GLU A 536 12.20 -12.08 -29.79
CA GLU A 536 10.85 -12.46 -30.22
C GLU A 536 9.81 -12.21 -29.13
N ARG A 537 10.09 -12.69 -27.90
CA ARG A 537 9.17 -12.55 -26.77
C ARG A 537 9.14 -11.12 -26.24
N ALA A 538 10.29 -10.44 -26.23
CA ALA A 538 10.37 -9.03 -25.86
C ALA A 538 9.56 -8.14 -26.80
N ALA A 539 9.59 -8.37 -28.11
CA ALA A 539 8.78 -7.62 -29.07
C ALA A 539 7.27 -7.80 -28.87
N GLU A 540 6.81 -9.00 -28.48
CA GLU A 540 5.40 -9.23 -28.13
C GLU A 540 4.98 -8.48 -26.87
N LEU A 541 5.79 -8.58 -25.81
CA LEU A 541 5.52 -7.94 -24.52
C LEU A 541 5.60 -6.42 -24.61
N LEU A 542 6.54 -5.87 -25.38
CA LEU A 542 6.60 -4.43 -25.66
C LEU A 542 5.32 -3.92 -26.31
N ARG A 543 4.73 -4.65 -27.29
CA ARG A 543 3.45 -4.24 -27.89
C ARG A 543 2.32 -4.16 -26.86
N ARG A 544 2.33 -5.00 -25.82
CA ARG A 544 1.28 -5.03 -24.78
C ARG A 544 1.53 -4.02 -23.66
N TYR A 545 2.79 -3.87 -23.21
CA TYR A 545 3.16 -3.19 -21.96
C TYR A 545 3.97 -1.89 -22.11
N HIS A 546 4.44 -1.53 -23.31
CA HIS A 546 5.32 -0.37 -23.51
C HIS A 546 4.76 0.94 -22.90
N SER A 547 3.45 1.17 -23.01
CA SER A 547 2.77 2.32 -22.43
C SER A 547 1.99 2.01 -21.15
N ALA A 548 2.14 0.81 -20.58
CA ALA A 548 1.34 0.37 -19.44
C ALA A 548 1.86 0.86 -18.09
N PHE A 549 3.17 1.09 -17.96
CA PHE A 549 3.80 1.57 -16.73
C PHE A 549 3.55 3.08 -16.54
N THR A 550 3.08 3.46 -15.36
CA THR A 550 2.83 4.86 -14.98
C THR A 550 4.13 5.61 -14.70
N GLU A 551 4.10 6.94 -14.78
CA GLU A 551 5.27 7.77 -14.46
C GLU A 551 5.71 7.62 -12.99
N GLY A 552 4.76 7.39 -12.07
CA GLY A 552 5.07 7.08 -10.67
C GLY A 552 5.89 5.78 -10.53
N TYR A 553 5.50 4.73 -11.24
CA TYR A 553 6.27 3.47 -11.25
C TYR A 553 7.68 3.67 -11.84
N LYS A 554 7.80 4.40 -12.96
CA LYS A 554 9.09 4.67 -13.61
C LYS A 554 10.04 5.50 -12.75
N ALA A 555 9.52 6.34 -11.87
CA ALA A 555 10.31 7.12 -10.92
C ALA A 555 10.89 6.24 -9.80
N ASP A 556 10.13 5.24 -9.34
CA ASP A 556 10.49 4.41 -8.19
C ASP A 556 11.25 3.13 -8.55
N HIS A 557 11.12 2.64 -9.80
CA HIS A 557 11.67 1.35 -10.21
C HIS A 557 12.61 1.46 -11.42
N THR A 558 13.68 0.65 -11.37
CA THR A 558 14.60 0.52 -12.51
C THR A 558 13.95 -0.28 -13.65
N PRO A 559 14.38 -0.08 -14.91
CA PRO A 559 13.88 -0.87 -16.03
C PRO A 559 14.08 -2.38 -15.87
N ARG A 560 15.18 -2.81 -15.23
CA ARG A 560 15.42 -4.24 -14.91
C ARG A 560 14.42 -4.79 -13.90
N ALA A 561 14.09 -4.03 -12.86
CA ALA A 561 13.06 -4.42 -11.90
C ALA A 561 11.69 -4.55 -12.60
N ALA A 562 11.38 -3.67 -13.56
CA ALA A 562 10.16 -3.73 -14.34
C ALA A 562 10.04 -4.99 -15.21
N VAL A 563 11.16 -5.47 -15.76
CA VAL A 563 11.20 -6.76 -16.48
C VAL A 563 10.88 -7.92 -15.54
N SER A 564 11.48 -7.95 -14.33
CA SER A 564 11.20 -8.97 -13.32
C SER A 564 9.72 -8.96 -12.89
N ASP A 565 9.16 -7.77 -12.63
CA ASP A 565 7.75 -7.59 -12.28
C ASP A 565 6.83 -8.08 -13.41
N LEU A 566 7.19 -7.82 -14.66
CA LEU A 566 6.44 -8.28 -15.84
C LEU A 566 6.44 -9.81 -15.96
N VAL A 567 7.55 -10.48 -15.63
CA VAL A 567 7.63 -11.95 -15.60
C VAL A 567 6.66 -12.53 -14.57
N HIS A 568 6.48 -11.89 -13.40
CA HIS A 568 5.47 -12.31 -12.43
C HIS A 568 4.05 -12.14 -12.96
N LEU A 569 3.75 -11.01 -13.60
CA LEU A 569 2.42 -10.75 -14.18
C LEU A 569 2.06 -11.72 -15.31
N GLU A 570 3.00 -12.09 -16.17
CA GLU A 570 2.75 -13.02 -17.28
C GLU A 570 2.56 -14.48 -16.80
N ARG A 571 3.02 -14.84 -15.59
CA ARG A 571 2.74 -16.15 -14.98
C ARG A 571 1.31 -16.29 -14.42
N LEU A 572 0.57 -15.19 -14.30
CA LEU A 572 -0.81 -15.19 -13.78
C LEU A 572 -1.81 -15.68 -14.83
N SER A 573 -2.61 -16.68 -14.46
CA SER A 573 -3.73 -17.25 -15.22
C SER A 573 -5.07 -16.97 -14.53
N GLU A 574 -6.20 -17.39 -15.09
CA GLU A 574 -7.49 -17.29 -14.40
C GLU A 574 -7.52 -18.11 -13.09
N GLU A 575 -6.80 -19.24 -13.05
CA GLU A 575 -6.68 -20.09 -11.85
C GLU A 575 -5.65 -19.56 -10.84
N ARG A 576 -4.57 -18.93 -11.31
CA ARG A 576 -3.56 -18.24 -10.49
C ARG A 576 -3.74 -16.72 -10.60
N ASN A 577 -4.67 -16.21 -9.81
CA ASN A 577 -5.07 -14.81 -9.83
C ASN A 577 -4.10 -13.84 -9.13
N PHE A 578 -3.11 -14.32 -8.38
CA PHE A 578 -2.03 -13.49 -7.82
C PHE A 578 -0.66 -14.18 -7.76
N SER A 579 0.39 -13.38 -7.65
CA SER A 579 1.78 -13.80 -7.40
C SER A 579 2.38 -12.88 -6.33
N LEU A 580 3.37 -13.38 -5.60
CA LEU A 580 4.03 -12.67 -4.50
C LEU A 580 5.53 -12.56 -4.78
N SER A 581 6.18 -11.53 -4.24
CA SER A 581 7.64 -11.41 -4.26
C SER A 581 8.13 -10.61 -3.06
N LEU A 582 8.87 -11.26 -2.15
CA LEU A 582 9.59 -10.61 -1.06
C LEU A 582 11.04 -10.38 -1.50
N TYR A 583 11.52 -9.14 -1.46
CA TYR A 583 12.88 -8.79 -1.87
C TYR A 583 13.52 -7.72 -0.97
N GLU A 584 14.83 -7.59 -1.09
CA GLU A 584 15.63 -6.60 -0.37
C GLU A 584 16.07 -5.50 -1.35
N PRO A 585 15.65 -4.24 -1.14
CA PRO A 585 16.13 -3.13 -1.96
C PRO A 585 17.65 -2.90 -1.79
N VAL A 586 18.32 -2.44 -2.85
CA VAL A 586 19.76 -2.13 -2.79
C VAL A 586 20.01 -0.99 -1.81
N GLY A 587 20.82 -1.24 -0.77
CA GLY A 587 21.14 -0.26 0.27
C GLY A 587 20.09 -0.15 1.38
N ALA A 588 19.11 -1.06 1.44
CA ALA A 588 18.16 -1.14 2.54
C ALA A 588 18.86 -1.49 3.86
N ALA A 589 18.25 -1.07 4.98
CA ALA A 589 18.72 -1.51 6.29
C ALA A 589 18.48 -3.04 6.47
N PRO A 590 19.25 -3.74 7.32
CA PRO A 590 19.10 -5.18 7.51
C PRO A 590 17.70 -5.64 7.90
N ASP A 591 16.90 -4.77 8.55
CA ASP A 591 15.53 -5.01 9.00
C ASP A 591 14.45 -4.53 8.01
N GLU A 592 14.82 -3.94 6.88
CA GLU A 592 13.88 -3.45 5.87
C GLU A 592 13.75 -4.43 4.70
N ARG A 593 12.51 -4.77 4.33
CA ARG A 593 12.19 -5.60 3.17
C ARG A 593 11.05 -4.96 2.37
N ARG A 594 10.91 -5.32 1.10
CA ARG A 594 9.76 -4.95 0.29
C ARG A 594 9.01 -6.18 -0.20
N PHE A 595 7.70 -6.10 -0.19
CA PHE A 595 6.81 -7.20 -0.54
C PHE A 595 5.84 -6.76 -1.62
N LYS A 596 5.93 -7.41 -2.78
CA LYS A 596 5.06 -7.15 -3.93
C LYS A 596 3.96 -8.17 -4.04
N ILE A 597 2.74 -7.69 -4.29
CA ILE A 597 1.58 -8.49 -4.69
C ILE A 597 1.20 -8.10 -6.12
N TYR A 598 1.22 -9.08 -7.02
CA TYR A 598 0.84 -8.94 -8.42
C TYR A 598 -0.55 -9.52 -8.61
N ARG A 599 -1.46 -8.80 -9.28
CA ARG A 599 -2.82 -9.28 -9.57
C ARG A 599 -3.33 -8.79 -10.93
N LYS A 600 -4.13 -9.62 -11.61
CA LYS A 600 -4.89 -9.23 -12.81
C LYS A 600 -6.36 -8.98 -12.44
N GLY A 601 -6.99 -7.99 -13.08
CA GLY A 601 -8.39 -7.64 -12.86
C GLY A 601 -8.59 -6.66 -11.71
N ASP A 602 -9.44 -7.03 -10.75
CA ASP A 602 -9.88 -6.13 -9.68
C ASP A 602 -8.77 -5.78 -8.68
N ALA A 603 -8.87 -4.56 -8.16
CA ALA A 603 -7.99 -4.03 -7.12
C ALA A 603 -8.11 -4.85 -5.82
N ILE A 604 -7.01 -4.94 -5.07
CA ILE A 604 -6.96 -5.57 -3.76
C ILE A 604 -7.34 -4.54 -2.69
N SER A 605 -8.18 -4.95 -1.72
CA SER A 605 -8.46 -4.12 -0.54
C SER A 605 -7.32 -4.21 0.48
N LEU A 606 -6.80 -3.06 0.90
CA LEU A 606 -5.85 -2.94 2.02
C LEU A 606 -6.38 -3.57 3.31
N SER A 607 -7.68 -3.46 3.57
CA SER A 607 -8.31 -4.02 4.77
C SER A 607 -8.20 -5.54 4.84
N ALA A 608 -7.97 -6.20 3.71
CA ALA A 608 -7.69 -7.63 3.66
C ALA A 608 -6.19 -7.93 3.86
N VAL A 609 -5.28 -7.12 3.30
CA VAL A 609 -3.82 -7.41 3.26
C VAL A 609 -3.12 -7.09 4.57
N LEU A 610 -3.39 -5.91 5.12
CA LEU A 610 -2.67 -5.42 6.30
C LEU A 610 -2.83 -6.35 7.52
N PRO A 611 -4.02 -6.92 7.82
CA PRO A 611 -4.15 -7.87 8.92
C PRO A 611 -3.24 -9.10 8.76
N VAL A 612 -3.09 -9.64 7.55
CA VAL A 612 -2.26 -10.83 7.29
C VAL A 612 -0.78 -10.51 7.51
N LEU A 613 -0.29 -9.38 6.99
CA LEU A 613 1.10 -8.95 7.18
C LEU A 613 1.41 -8.72 8.67
N ASN A 614 0.51 -8.03 9.39
CA ASN A 614 0.68 -7.81 10.83
C ASN A 614 0.75 -9.12 11.62
N ARG A 615 -0.07 -10.13 11.27
CA ARG A 615 -0.05 -11.43 11.94
C ARG A 615 1.14 -12.31 11.58
N LEU A 616 1.79 -12.08 10.44
CA LEU A 616 3.11 -12.65 10.12
C LEU A 616 4.26 -12.00 10.91
N GLY A 617 3.97 -10.97 11.71
CA GLY A 617 4.94 -10.32 12.60
C GLY A 617 5.76 -9.19 11.95
N VAL A 618 5.36 -8.71 10.77
CA VAL A 618 6.02 -7.56 10.11
C VAL A 618 5.22 -6.28 10.34
N GLU A 619 5.92 -5.15 10.44
CA GLU A 619 5.32 -3.83 10.46
C GLU A 619 5.26 -3.28 9.02
N VAL A 620 4.09 -2.82 8.58
CA VAL A 620 3.92 -2.19 7.26
C VAL A 620 4.19 -0.69 7.39
N ILE A 621 5.23 -0.21 6.71
CA ILE A 621 5.70 1.19 6.76
C ILE A 621 4.97 2.04 5.72
N ASP A 622 4.95 1.57 4.47
CA ASP A 622 4.32 2.24 3.33
C ASP A 622 3.70 1.23 2.37
N GLU A 623 2.80 1.72 1.51
CA GLU A 623 2.26 1.00 0.37
C GLU A 623 2.38 1.92 -0.86
N ARG A 624 2.80 1.33 -1.98
CA ARG A 624 2.78 1.98 -3.30
C ARG A 624 1.99 1.13 -4.29
N PRO A 625 0.73 1.49 -4.58
CA PRO A 625 -0.08 0.79 -5.58
C PRO A 625 0.19 1.35 -6.98
N TYR A 626 0.48 0.47 -7.93
CA TYR A 626 0.67 0.82 -9.33
C TYR A 626 -0.35 0.09 -10.20
N GLU A 627 -1.21 0.88 -10.87
CA GLU A 627 -2.13 0.40 -11.89
C GLU A 627 -1.41 0.35 -13.24
N LEU A 628 -1.37 -0.82 -13.89
CA LEU A 628 -0.89 -0.99 -15.26
C LEU A 628 -2.08 -1.15 -16.20
N ARG A 629 -2.15 -0.26 -17.20
CA ARG A 629 -3.18 -0.30 -18.25
C ARG A 629 -2.56 -0.81 -19.54
N CYS A 630 -2.85 -2.07 -19.88
CA CYS A 630 -2.29 -2.72 -21.05
C CYS A 630 -2.98 -2.22 -22.34
N ALA A 631 -2.29 -2.38 -23.48
CA ALA A 631 -2.82 -1.96 -24.78
C ALA A 631 -4.12 -2.69 -25.19
N ASP A 632 -4.33 -3.91 -24.69
CA ASP A 632 -5.53 -4.72 -24.90
C ASP A 632 -6.69 -4.37 -23.93
N ARG A 633 -6.53 -3.29 -23.16
CA ARG A 633 -7.46 -2.81 -22.11
C ARG A 633 -7.55 -3.70 -20.87
N SER A 634 -6.71 -4.72 -20.75
CA SER A 634 -6.59 -5.44 -19.49
C SER A 634 -5.91 -4.57 -18.43
N VAL A 635 -6.32 -4.76 -17.17
CA VAL A 635 -5.77 -4.04 -16.02
C VAL A 635 -5.01 -5.03 -15.15
N ALA A 636 -3.81 -4.63 -14.76
CA ALA A 636 -2.98 -5.34 -13.80
C ALA A 636 -2.55 -4.39 -12.69
N TRP A 637 -2.32 -4.94 -11.50
CA TRP A 637 -1.91 -4.20 -10.32
C TRP A 637 -0.61 -4.75 -9.77
N ILE A 638 0.29 -3.86 -9.39
CA ILE A 638 1.47 -4.15 -8.57
C ILE A 638 1.33 -3.35 -7.29
N TYR A 639 1.15 -4.04 -6.17
CA TYR A 639 1.16 -3.43 -4.85
C TYR A 639 2.51 -3.68 -4.21
N ASP A 640 3.26 -2.63 -3.91
CA ASP A 640 4.58 -2.74 -3.29
C ASP A 640 4.55 -2.20 -1.85
N PHE A 641 4.67 -3.10 -0.87
CA PHE A 641 4.64 -2.80 0.55
C PHE A 641 6.05 -2.68 1.13
N GLY A 642 6.37 -1.56 1.78
CA GLY A 642 7.54 -1.43 2.64
C GLY A 642 7.31 -2.13 3.97
N LEU A 643 8.15 -3.11 4.30
CA LEU A 643 8.06 -3.92 5.51
C LEU A 643 9.26 -3.66 6.43
N ARG A 644 9.01 -3.49 7.72
CA ARG A 644 10.04 -3.56 8.77
C ARG A 644 9.86 -4.85 9.56
N ILE A 645 10.95 -5.55 9.76
CA ILE A 645 10.99 -6.78 10.55
C ILE A 645 11.48 -6.42 11.95
N PRO A 646 10.63 -6.50 13.00
CA PRO A 646 11.01 -6.10 14.34
C PRO A 646 12.23 -6.87 14.86
N LYS A 647 13.18 -6.16 15.49
CA LYS A 647 14.42 -6.76 16.05
C LYS A 647 14.17 -7.89 17.04
N ALA A 648 13.02 -7.90 17.73
CA ALA A 648 12.63 -8.95 18.67
C ALA A 648 12.35 -10.32 18.00
N LEU A 649 11.99 -10.34 16.72
CA LEU A 649 11.85 -11.56 15.91
C LEU A 649 13.19 -12.03 15.31
N GLY A 650 14.18 -11.14 15.24
CA GLY A 650 15.45 -11.34 14.55
C GLY A 650 16.57 -11.95 15.40
N GLY A 651 16.25 -12.84 16.35
CA GLY A 651 17.14 -13.36 17.39
C GLY A 651 18.62 -13.45 17.00
N GLY A 652 19.39 -12.39 17.29
CA GLY A 652 20.85 -12.28 17.21
C GLY A 652 21.54 -12.62 15.89
N THR A 653 20.85 -13.14 14.88
CA THR A 653 21.41 -13.68 13.64
C THR A 653 20.73 -13.02 12.46
N THR A 654 21.49 -12.21 11.74
CA THR A 654 21.08 -11.46 10.54
C THR A 654 20.77 -12.33 9.31
N ASP A 655 20.63 -13.66 9.48
CA ASP A 655 20.54 -14.66 8.39
C ASP A 655 19.16 -15.36 8.31
N LEU A 656 18.16 -14.89 9.08
CA LEU A 656 16.80 -15.46 9.10
C LEU A 656 16.05 -15.35 7.75
N LEU A 657 16.55 -14.55 6.81
CA LEU A 657 15.98 -14.30 5.49
C LEU A 657 16.94 -14.69 4.35
N GLY A 658 17.65 -15.82 4.49
CA GLY A 658 18.15 -16.54 3.32
C GLY A 658 17.02 -16.90 2.35
N ASP A 659 17.34 -17.51 1.20
CA ASP A 659 16.36 -17.87 0.16
C ASP A 659 15.13 -18.61 0.72
N ASP A 660 15.36 -19.60 1.59
CA ASP A 660 14.31 -20.38 2.24
C ASP A 660 13.37 -19.54 3.13
N GLY A 661 13.87 -18.46 3.74
CA GLY A 661 13.06 -17.57 4.58
C GLY A 661 12.07 -16.74 3.76
N ARG A 662 12.46 -16.35 2.54
CA ARG A 662 11.60 -15.60 1.63
C ARG A 662 10.46 -16.46 1.11
N GLU A 663 10.75 -17.71 0.76
CA GLU A 663 9.74 -18.67 0.30
C GLU A 663 8.72 -18.97 1.40
N ARG A 664 9.17 -19.31 2.62
CA ARG A 664 8.28 -19.56 3.75
C ARG A 664 7.33 -18.40 4.04
N PHE A 665 7.81 -17.16 3.97
CA PHE A 665 6.97 -15.97 4.16
C PHE A 665 5.90 -15.85 3.07
N GLN A 666 6.28 -16.03 1.80
CA GLN A 666 5.34 -15.96 0.67
C GLN A 666 4.29 -17.06 0.74
N GLU A 667 4.69 -18.30 1.06
CA GLU A 667 3.77 -19.42 1.26
C GLU A 667 2.81 -19.16 2.42
N ALA A 668 3.30 -18.66 3.55
CA ALA A 668 2.47 -18.37 4.73
C ALA A 668 1.46 -17.24 4.45
N PHE A 669 1.89 -16.18 3.75
CA PHE A 669 0.98 -15.13 3.28
C PHE A 669 -0.08 -15.72 2.35
N SER A 670 0.33 -16.49 1.34
CA SER A 670 -0.58 -17.13 0.39
C SER A 670 -1.59 -18.04 1.08
N ALA A 671 -1.13 -18.91 1.99
CA ALA A 671 -2.00 -19.82 2.74
C ALA A 671 -3.01 -19.07 3.60
N THR A 672 -2.60 -18.00 4.28
CA THR A 672 -3.50 -17.18 5.09
C THR A 672 -4.49 -16.39 4.23
N TRP A 673 -4.02 -15.83 3.12
CA TRP A 673 -4.83 -15.04 2.18
C TRP A 673 -5.91 -15.87 1.49
N THR A 674 -5.58 -17.11 1.12
CA THR A 674 -6.49 -18.06 0.47
C THR A 674 -7.34 -18.86 1.46
N GLY A 675 -7.17 -18.65 2.77
CA GLY A 675 -7.96 -19.32 3.81
C GLY A 675 -7.49 -20.73 4.18
N LEU A 676 -6.33 -21.18 3.70
CA LEU A 676 -5.66 -22.44 4.08
C LEU A 676 -4.99 -22.37 5.47
N ALA A 677 -4.75 -21.17 5.99
CA ALA A 677 -4.30 -20.93 7.37
C ALA A 677 -5.16 -19.85 8.05
N GLU A 678 -5.33 -19.94 9.37
CA GLU A 678 -5.98 -18.87 10.15
C GLU A 678 -5.10 -17.61 10.23
N ASN A 679 -5.74 -16.45 10.30
CA ASN A 679 -5.07 -15.16 10.45
C ASN A 679 -4.89 -14.79 11.93
N ASP A 680 -4.01 -15.51 12.64
CA ASP A 680 -3.72 -15.36 14.07
C ASP A 680 -2.21 -15.25 14.35
N GLY A 681 -1.80 -15.08 15.61
CA GLY A 681 -0.41 -14.80 15.96
C GLY A 681 0.54 -16.00 15.80
N PHE A 682 0.04 -17.22 15.59
CA PHE A 682 0.90 -18.36 15.23
C PHE A 682 1.66 -18.13 13.91
N ASN A 683 1.12 -17.30 13.00
CA ASN A 683 1.77 -16.96 11.73
C ASN A 683 3.11 -16.24 11.94
N ALA A 684 3.29 -15.52 13.05
CA ALA A 684 4.55 -14.85 13.36
C ALA A 684 5.71 -15.84 13.64
N LEU A 685 5.41 -17.10 13.97
CA LEU A 685 6.42 -18.14 14.15
C LEU A 685 7.14 -18.51 12.85
N VAL A 686 6.57 -18.17 11.68
CA VAL A 686 7.20 -18.39 10.38
C VAL A 686 8.50 -17.62 10.27
N LEU A 687 8.47 -16.33 10.64
CA LEU A 687 9.66 -15.49 10.70
C LEU A 687 10.43 -15.65 12.01
N GLY A 688 9.73 -15.64 13.14
CA GLY A 688 10.36 -15.64 14.47
C GLY A 688 11.07 -16.94 14.84
N ALA A 689 10.54 -18.08 14.39
CA ALA A 689 11.10 -19.41 14.67
C ALA A 689 11.57 -20.17 13.43
N GLY A 690 11.47 -19.56 12.24
CA GLY A 690 11.87 -20.18 10.97
C GLY A 690 11.00 -21.38 10.58
N LEU A 691 9.75 -21.44 11.07
CA LEU A 691 8.83 -22.54 10.78
C LEU A 691 8.13 -22.35 9.42
N THR A 692 7.66 -23.44 8.81
CA THR A 692 6.68 -23.35 7.73
C THR A 692 5.28 -23.06 8.29
N TRP A 693 4.37 -22.55 7.46
CA TRP A 693 2.98 -22.33 7.89
C TRP A 693 2.28 -23.63 8.33
N ARG A 694 2.65 -24.77 7.73
CA ARG A 694 2.16 -26.09 8.12
C ARG A 694 2.69 -26.54 9.49
N GLN A 695 3.95 -26.27 9.80
CA GLN A 695 4.48 -26.52 11.15
C GLN A 695 3.79 -25.62 12.20
N ALA A 696 3.55 -24.35 11.87
CA ALA A 696 2.76 -23.46 12.73
C ALA A 696 1.32 -23.96 12.90
N MET A 697 0.71 -24.56 11.87
CA MET A 697 -0.60 -25.20 11.91
C MET A 697 -0.65 -26.36 12.94
N VAL A 698 0.42 -27.15 13.08
CA VAL A 698 0.50 -28.23 14.09
C VAL A 698 0.43 -27.65 15.51
N LEU A 699 1.23 -26.62 15.79
CA LEU A 699 1.21 -25.95 17.09
C LEU A 699 -0.16 -25.29 17.34
N ARG A 700 -0.75 -24.65 16.32
CA ARG A 700 -2.10 -24.10 16.40
C ARG A 700 -3.14 -25.18 16.71
N ALA A 701 -3.07 -26.34 16.07
CA ALA A 701 -3.98 -27.45 16.32
C ALA A 701 -3.89 -27.94 17.78
N TYR A 702 -2.68 -28.07 18.33
CA TYR A 702 -2.47 -28.42 19.74
C TYR A 702 -2.98 -27.34 20.69
N ALA A 703 -2.75 -26.06 20.39
CA ALA A 703 -3.25 -24.96 21.21
C ALA A 703 -4.78 -24.93 21.27
N LYS A 704 -5.45 -25.09 20.12
CA LYS A 704 -6.93 -25.16 20.04
C LYS A 704 -7.47 -26.37 20.81
N TYR A 705 -6.79 -27.52 20.72
CA TYR A 705 -7.12 -28.70 21.53
C TYR A 705 -6.98 -28.41 23.04
N LEU A 706 -5.87 -27.83 23.48
CA LEU A 706 -5.64 -27.47 24.88
C LEU A 706 -6.71 -26.51 25.41
N ARG A 707 -7.19 -25.57 24.59
CA ARG A 707 -8.33 -24.71 24.95
C ARG A 707 -9.61 -25.53 25.15
N GLN A 708 -9.94 -26.42 24.22
CA GLN A 708 -11.10 -27.33 24.35
C GLN A 708 -10.97 -28.33 25.52
N ALA A 709 -9.73 -28.65 25.93
CA ALA A 709 -9.43 -29.48 27.08
C ALA A 709 -9.61 -28.77 28.44
N GLY A 710 -9.85 -27.45 28.44
CA GLY A 710 -10.07 -26.66 29.65
C GLY A 710 -8.85 -25.88 30.15
N SER A 711 -7.85 -25.64 29.30
CA SER A 711 -6.71 -24.78 29.66
C SER A 711 -7.17 -23.37 30.07
N THR A 712 -6.55 -22.83 31.13
CA THR A 712 -6.86 -21.49 31.65
C THR A 712 -6.16 -20.37 30.88
N PHE A 713 -5.23 -20.70 29.98
CA PHE A 713 -4.46 -19.73 29.22
C PHE A 713 -5.19 -19.33 27.92
N SER A 714 -5.12 -18.05 27.57
CA SER A 714 -5.68 -17.55 26.30
C SER A 714 -4.82 -18.00 25.11
N GLN A 715 -5.42 -18.01 23.91
CA GLN A 715 -4.70 -18.31 22.68
C GLN A 715 -3.52 -17.34 22.48
N ASP A 716 -3.78 -16.04 22.58
CA ASP A 716 -2.76 -14.98 22.42
C ASP A 716 -1.58 -15.19 23.38
N TYR A 717 -1.83 -15.62 24.62
CA TYR A 717 -0.76 -15.86 25.58
C TYR A 717 0.08 -17.10 25.21
N MET A 718 -0.55 -18.18 24.72
CA MET A 718 0.18 -19.35 24.19
C MET A 718 1.03 -18.98 22.96
N GLU A 719 0.49 -18.16 22.05
CA GLU A 719 1.21 -17.65 20.88
C GLU A 719 2.45 -16.85 21.29
N ASP A 720 2.29 -15.94 22.27
CA ASP A 720 3.37 -15.12 22.81
C ASP A 720 4.44 -15.97 23.53
N THR A 721 4.03 -16.99 24.30
CA THR A 721 4.95 -17.94 24.93
C THR A 721 5.83 -18.66 23.89
N LEU A 722 5.22 -19.18 22.82
CA LEU A 722 5.95 -19.89 21.76
C LEU A 722 6.90 -18.95 21.00
N ARG A 723 6.48 -17.70 20.78
CA ARG A 723 7.30 -16.67 20.11
C ARG A 723 8.49 -16.21 20.95
N THR A 724 8.34 -16.18 22.28
CA THR A 724 9.40 -15.77 23.21
C THR A 724 10.42 -16.89 23.42
N ASN A 725 9.97 -18.15 23.38
CA ASN A 725 10.80 -19.34 23.61
C ASN A 725 11.12 -20.07 22.30
N VAL A 726 11.70 -19.36 21.33
CA VAL A 726 11.93 -19.84 19.94
C VAL A 726 12.66 -21.19 19.86
N HIS A 727 13.74 -21.36 20.63
CA HIS A 727 14.51 -22.60 20.61
C HIS A 727 13.66 -23.81 21.05
N THR A 728 12.96 -23.68 22.18
CA THR A 728 12.03 -24.70 22.69
C THR A 728 10.91 -24.99 21.70
N THR A 729 10.35 -23.96 21.07
CA THR A 729 9.32 -24.10 20.02
C THR A 729 9.81 -24.93 18.83
N ARG A 730 11.05 -24.71 18.37
CA ARG A 730 11.66 -25.50 17.27
C ARG A 730 11.89 -26.95 17.69
N LEU A 731 12.31 -27.19 18.94
CA LEU A 731 12.47 -28.54 19.48
C LEU A 731 11.13 -29.29 19.58
N LEU A 732 10.03 -28.62 19.98
CA LEU A 732 8.68 -29.22 20.01
C LEU A 732 8.25 -29.70 18.62
N VAL A 733 8.43 -28.88 17.58
CA VAL A 733 8.13 -29.26 16.19
C VAL A 733 9.05 -30.38 15.71
N SER A 734 10.34 -30.31 16.03
CA SER A 734 11.32 -31.33 15.67
C SER A 734 10.97 -32.69 16.30
N LEU A 735 10.54 -32.70 17.56
CA LEU A 735 10.07 -33.88 18.27
C LEU A 735 8.81 -34.46 17.61
N PHE A 736 7.83 -33.61 17.28
CA PHE A 736 6.64 -34.05 16.56
C PHE A 736 6.99 -34.73 15.24
N GLU A 737 7.83 -34.10 14.42
CA GLU A 737 8.25 -34.66 13.13
C GLU A 737 9.09 -35.93 13.30
N ALA A 738 10.01 -35.97 14.27
CA ALA A 738 10.81 -37.16 14.55
C ALA A 738 9.93 -38.36 14.93
N ARG A 739 8.86 -38.14 15.69
CA ARG A 739 7.93 -39.21 16.10
C ARG A 739 6.94 -39.62 15.01
N MET A 740 6.52 -38.68 14.17
CA MET A 740 5.34 -38.85 13.30
C MET A 740 5.65 -38.94 11.80
N ALA A 741 6.84 -38.52 11.36
CA ALA A 741 7.21 -38.59 9.94
C ALA A 741 7.56 -40.02 9.53
N PRO A 742 6.92 -40.58 8.48
CA PRO A 742 7.23 -41.93 7.98
C PRO A 742 8.69 -42.10 7.56
N GLU A 743 9.27 -41.07 6.93
CA GLU A 743 10.65 -41.07 6.42
C GLU A 743 11.71 -41.18 7.53
N ARG A 744 11.36 -40.79 8.77
CA ARG A 744 12.28 -40.78 9.92
C ARG A 744 12.23 -42.06 10.75
N GLN A 745 11.31 -42.99 10.46
CA GLN A 745 11.16 -44.25 11.22
C GLN A 745 12.39 -45.16 11.12
N GLY A 746 13.18 -45.06 10.04
CA GLY A 746 14.41 -45.86 9.86
C GLY A 746 15.59 -45.39 10.72
N ALA A 747 15.54 -44.18 11.31
CA ALA A 747 16.68 -43.56 12.00
C ALA A 747 16.82 -43.94 13.49
N GLY A 748 15.88 -44.71 14.06
CA GLY A 748 15.93 -45.23 15.43
C GLY A 748 15.35 -44.30 16.52
N LEU A 749 15.10 -44.85 17.70
CA LEU A 749 14.55 -44.13 18.87
C LEU A 749 15.52 -43.08 19.46
N GLU A 750 16.81 -43.17 19.14
CA GLU A 750 17.87 -42.31 19.69
C GLU A 750 17.67 -40.81 19.40
N ILE A 751 17.14 -40.45 18.23
CA ILE A 751 16.84 -39.04 17.88
C ILE A 751 15.71 -38.49 18.76
N VAL A 752 14.68 -39.31 19.02
CA VAL A 752 13.55 -38.90 19.87
C VAL A 752 14.01 -38.70 21.30
N ASP A 753 14.82 -39.62 21.83
CA ASP A 753 15.37 -39.53 23.19
C ASP A 753 16.28 -38.31 23.34
N ALA A 754 17.18 -38.05 22.39
CA ALA A 754 18.05 -36.87 22.41
C ALA A 754 17.25 -35.54 22.36
N LEU A 755 16.22 -35.46 21.51
CA LEU A 755 15.34 -34.28 21.45
C LEU A 755 14.55 -34.09 22.75
N LEU A 756 14.15 -35.17 23.42
CA LEU A 756 13.47 -35.08 24.71
C LEU A 756 14.40 -34.55 25.81
N GLU A 757 15.63 -35.06 25.88
CA GLU A 757 16.64 -34.57 26.84
C GLU A 757 16.96 -33.09 26.62
N GLU A 758 17.16 -32.67 25.36
CA GLU A 758 17.41 -31.27 25.01
C GLU A 758 16.21 -30.38 25.34
N LEU A 759 14.99 -30.84 25.06
CA LEU A 759 13.77 -30.12 25.36
C LEU A 759 13.54 -29.98 26.87
N GLU A 760 13.79 -31.01 27.67
CA GLU A 760 13.71 -30.94 29.14
C GLU A 760 14.72 -29.92 29.69
N ALA A 761 15.97 -29.93 29.20
CA ALA A 761 16.97 -28.95 29.58
C ALA A 761 16.58 -27.51 29.16
N ALA A 762 15.95 -27.33 28.00
CA ALA A 762 15.45 -26.04 27.54
C ALA A 762 14.26 -25.54 28.36
N LEU A 763 13.34 -26.42 28.76
CA LEU A 763 12.20 -26.10 29.63
C LEU A 763 12.67 -25.63 31.02
N ASP A 764 13.71 -26.25 31.58
CA ASP A 764 14.26 -25.86 32.87
C ASP A 764 14.92 -24.46 32.88
N GLN A 765 15.19 -23.89 31.70
CA GLN A 765 15.71 -22.52 31.54
C GLN A 765 14.61 -21.46 31.34
N VAL A 766 13.33 -21.85 31.24
CA VAL A 766 12.23 -20.91 31.02
C VAL A 766 11.98 -20.08 32.28
N ALA A 767 12.05 -18.76 32.16
CA ALA A 767 12.02 -17.85 33.31
C ALA A 767 10.63 -17.72 33.97
N SER A 768 9.56 -17.84 33.19
CA SER A 768 8.18 -17.72 33.66
C SER A 768 7.57 -19.10 33.93
N LEU A 769 7.01 -19.29 35.12
CA LEU A 769 6.33 -20.53 35.49
C LEU A 769 5.09 -20.81 34.62
N ASP A 770 4.37 -19.76 34.20
CA ASP A 770 3.21 -19.94 33.34
C ASP A 770 3.63 -20.33 31.92
N GLU A 771 4.74 -19.78 31.41
CA GLU A 771 5.32 -20.16 30.12
C GLU A 771 5.82 -21.61 30.14
N ASP A 772 6.51 -22.02 31.21
CA ASP A 772 6.93 -23.41 31.41
C ASP A 772 5.73 -24.37 31.40
N ARG A 773 4.64 -24.03 32.11
CA ARG A 773 3.41 -24.84 32.12
C ARG A 773 2.78 -24.95 30.73
N ILE A 774 2.75 -23.87 29.95
CA ILE A 774 2.26 -23.88 28.57
C ILE A 774 3.11 -24.82 27.71
N LEU A 775 4.44 -24.65 27.71
CA LEU A 775 5.35 -25.44 26.88
C LEU A 775 5.34 -26.94 27.28
N ARG A 776 5.25 -27.25 28.58
CA ARG A 776 5.07 -28.62 29.07
C ARG A 776 3.72 -29.22 28.67
N SER A 777 2.68 -28.41 28.58
CA SER A 777 1.37 -28.85 28.05
C SER A 777 1.49 -29.26 26.57
N PHE A 778 2.17 -28.45 25.74
CA PHE A 778 2.45 -28.82 24.35
C PHE A 778 3.25 -30.12 24.25
N LEU A 779 4.33 -30.25 25.02
CA LEU A 779 5.13 -31.48 25.08
C LEU A 779 4.28 -32.70 25.45
N THR A 780 3.42 -32.56 26.46
CA THR A 780 2.54 -33.64 26.93
C THR A 780 1.60 -34.11 25.82
N VAL A 781 0.94 -33.19 25.11
CA VAL A 781 0.00 -33.56 24.04
C VAL A 781 0.74 -34.11 22.81
N ILE A 782 1.93 -33.58 22.48
CA ILE A 782 2.78 -34.16 21.43
C ILE A 782 3.12 -35.60 21.79
N LYS A 783 3.61 -35.88 23.00
CA LYS A 783 3.91 -37.25 23.47
C LYS A 783 2.69 -38.17 23.42
N ALA A 784 1.53 -37.67 23.84
CA ALA A 784 0.26 -38.40 23.81
C ALA A 784 -0.31 -38.62 22.39
N THR A 785 0.26 -38.01 21.35
CA THR A 785 -0.15 -38.26 19.96
C THR A 785 0.27 -39.68 19.55
N LEU A 786 -0.69 -40.42 19.00
CA LEU A 786 -0.57 -41.81 18.55
C LEU A 786 -0.48 -41.93 17.02
N ARG A 787 -1.26 -41.11 16.30
CA ARG A 787 -1.33 -41.08 14.83
C ARG A 787 -1.67 -39.68 14.34
N THR A 788 -1.25 -39.33 13.12
CA THR A 788 -1.65 -38.08 12.45
C THR A 788 -1.60 -38.22 10.93
N ASN A 789 -2.49 -37.51 10.22
CA ASN A 789 -2.49 -37.44 8.76
C ASN A 789 -1.58 -36.33 8.20
N PHE A 790 -0.82 -35.61 9.05
CA PHE A 790 -0.07 -34.41 8.64
C PHE A 790 0.89 -34.63 7.45
N PHE A 791 1.44 -35.85 7.32
CA PHE A 791 2.38 -36.26 6.28
C PHE A 791 1.72 -36.94 5.07
N GLN A 792 0.39 -37.13 5.10
CA GLN A 792 -0.35 -37.68 3.97
C GLN A 792 -0.52 -36.63 2.86
N GLN A 793 -0.59 -37.12 1.63
CA GLN A 793 -0.89 -36.35 0.44
C GLN A 793 -2.23 -36.83 -0.13
N GLY A 794 -3.04 -35.88 -0.59
CA GLY A 794 -4.26 -36.15 -1.33
C GLY A 794 -3.98 -36.66 -2.74
N ALA A 795 -5.06 -36.96 -3.48
CA ALA A 795 -4.99 -37.53 -4.83
C ALA A 795 -4.27 -36.63 -5.85
N ASP A 796 -4.18 -35.32 -5.60
CA ASP A 796 -3.48 -34.33 -6.42
C ASP A 796 -1.98 -34.19 -6.07
N GLY A 797 -1.48 -35.02 -5.15
CA GLY A 797 -0.11 -34.97 -4.64
C GLY A 797 0.15 -33.82 -3.67
N ARG A 798 -0.88 -33.03 -3.29
CA ARG A 798 -0.75 -31.97 -2.31
C ARG A 798 -1.08 -32.47 -0.91
N PRO A 799 -0.46 -31.93 0.14
CA PRO A 799 -0.85 -32.24 1.50
C PRO A 799 -2.30 -31.83 1.81
N HIS A 800 -2.97 -32.53 2.73
CA HIS A 800 -4.34 -32.17 3.15
C HIS A 800 -4.42 -30.74 3.73
N GLU A 801 -5.57 -30.08 3.51
CA GLU A 801 -5.91 -28.75 4.05
C GLU A 801 -6.32 -28.79 5.54
N TYR A 802 -6.42 -29.98 6.11
CA TYR A 802 -6.78 -30.25 7.49
C TYR A 802 -5.80 -31.24 8.12
N VAL A 803 -5.69 -31.21 9.45
CA VAL A 803 -4.89 -32.15 10.23
C VAL A 803 -5.76 -32.87 11.24
N SER A 804 -5.58 -34.19 11.35
CA SER A 804 -6.15 -35.03 12.40
C SER A 804 -5.05 -35.61 13.28
N MET A 805 -5.35 -35.74 14.56
CA MET A 805 -4.44 -36.25 15.58
C MET A 805 -5.21 -37.20 16.48
N LYS A 806 -4.80 -38.47 16.53
CA LYS A 806 -5.30 -39.44 17.52
C LYS A 806 -4.46 -39.32 18.77
N PHE A 807 -5.10 -39.09 19.92
CA PHE A 807 -4.46 -38.99 21.23
C PHE A 807 -4.74 -40.23 22.07
N ASP A 808 -3.81 -40.52 22.98
CA ASP A 808 -4.04 -41.26 24.23
C ASP A 808 -4.44 -40.26 25.33
N PRO A 809 -5.73 -40.13 25.68
CA PRO A 809 -6.17 -39.20 26.71
C PRO A 809 -5.69 -39.59 28.12
N GLN A 810 -5.34 -40.86 28.36
CA GLN A 810 -4.86 -41.31 29.68
C GLN A 810 -3.49 -40.70 29.99
N ALA A 811 -2.66 -40.48 28.96
CA ALA A 811 -1.35 -39.87 29.05
C ALA A 811 -1.39 -38.33 29.24
N ILE A 812 -2.57 -37.70 29.28
CA ILE A 812 -2.74 -36.24 29.43
C ILE A 812 -3.34 -35.94 30.83
N PRO A 813 -2.53 -35.55 31.83
CA PRO A 813 -2.97 -35.40 33.22
C PRO A 813 -4.02 -34.32 33.45
N ASP A 814 -4.04 -33.27 32.62
CA ASP A 814 -4.94 -32.13 32.81
C ASP A 814 -6.34 -32.35 32.22
N LEU A 815 -6.59 -33.48 31.55
CA LEU A 815 -7.91 -33.76 30.99
C LEU A 815 -8.96 -34.08 32.08
N PRO A 816 -10.18 -33.50 31.96
CA PRO A 816 -11.28 -33.77 32.88
C PRO A 816 -11.73 -35.23 32.81
N ALA A 817 -12.15 -35.78 33.96
CA ALA A 817 -12.69 -37.13 34.05
C ALA A 817 -14.14 -37.22 33.51
N PRO A 818 -14.57 -38.38 32.97
CA PRO A 818 -13.77 -39.56 32.67
C PRO A 818 -12.98 -39.37 31.36
N ARG A 819 -11.74 -39.87 31.33
CA ARG A 819 -10.87 -39.79 30.16
C ARG A 819 -11.20 -40.93 29.18
N PRO A 820 -11.46 -40.64 27.89
CA PRO A 820 -11.67 -41.67 26.88
C PRO A 820 -10.44 -42.59 26.73
N ALA A 821 -10.63 -43.74 26.08
CA ALA A 821 -9.51 -44.60 25.66
C ALA A 821 -8.76 -44.00 24.46
N PHE A 822 -9.52 -43.42 23.52
CA PHE A 822 -8.96 -42.72 22.36
C PHE A 822 -9.74 -41.45 22.07
N GLU A 823 -9.05 -40.43 21.60
CA GLU A 823 -9.64 -39.18 21.14
C GLU A 823 -9.03 -38.78 19.81
N ILE A 824 -9.85 -38.54 18.79
CA ILE A 824 -9.38 -37.98 17.52
C ILE A 824 -9.76 -36.51 17.49
N TRP A 825 -8.76 -35.64 17.43
CA TRP A 825 -8.90 -34.21 17.23
C TRP A 825 -8.70 -33.87 15.75
N VAL A 826 -9.59 -33.07 15.18
CA VAL A 826 -9.52 -32.59 13.79
C VAL A 826 -9.48 -31.08 13.80
N TYR A 827 -8.51 -30.52 13.08
CA TYR A 827 -8.31 -29.08 12.95
C TYR A 827 -8.09 -28.68 11.48
N SER A 828 -8.79 -27.64 11.05
CA SER A 828 -8.51 -26.86 9.84
C SER A 828 -9.09 -25.45 10.00
N PRO A 829 -8.81 -24.48 9.13
CA PRO A 829 -9.49 -23.18 9.14
C PRO A 829 -11.01 -23.24 8.93
N ARG A 830 -11.54 -24.36 8.40
CA ARG A 830 -12.98 -24.55 8.13
C ARG A 830 -13.69 -25.34 9.22
N VAL A 831 -13.05 -26.35 9.82
CA VAL A 831 -13.66 -27.25 10.79
C VAL A 831 -12.75 -27.51 11.99
N GLU A 832 -13.35 -27.54 13.18
CA GLU A 832 -12.77 -28.12 14.39
C GLU A 832 -13.68 -29.24 14.90
N GLY A 833 -13.13 -30.37 15.34
CA GLY A 833 -13.94 -31.49 15.78
C GLY A 833 -13.21 -32.48 16.68
N VAL A 834 -13.99 -33.19 17.50
CA VAL A 834 -13.51 -34.29 18.36
C VAL A 834 -14.30 -35.56 18.10
N HIS A 835 -13.65 -36.71 18.23
CA HIS A 835 -14.31 -38.01 18.35
C HIS A 835 -13.75 -38.77 19.55
N LEU A 836 -14.58 -38.97 20.57
CA LEU A 836 -14.24 -39.60 21.85
C LEU A 836 -14.70 -41.06 21.85
N ARG A 837 -13.79 -41.99 22.15
CA ARG A 837 -14.08 -43.43 22.23
C ARG A 837 -13.63 -44.00 23.57
N PHE A 838 -14.50 -44.75 24.25
CA PHE A 838 -14.19 -45.42 25.51
C PHE A 838 -13.74 -46.88 25.35
N GLY A 839 -13.56 -47.34 24.13
CA GLY A 839 -13.01 -48.66 23.80
C GLY A 839 -12.83 -48.84 22.30
N LYS A 840 -12.27 -49.99 21.90
CA LYS A 840 -12.03 -50.33 20.49
C LYS A 840 -13.33 -50.52 19.70
N VAL A 841 -14.25 -51.32 20.23
CA VAL A 841 -15.57 -51.50 19.62
C VAL A 841 -16.51 -50.52 20.29
N ALA A 842 -16.60 -49.31 19.75
CA ALA A 842 -17.40 -48.24 20.31
C ALA A 842 -18.30 -47.60 19.25
N ARG A 843 -19.49 -47.13 19.67
CA ARG A 843 -20.48 -46.53 18.77
C ARG A 843 -21.14 -45.30 19.39
N GLY A 844 -21.44 -44.34 18.52
CA GLY A 844 -22.39 -43.28 18.81
C GLY A 844 -22.41 -42.17 17.77
N GLY A 845 -23.33 -41.23 17.98
CA GLY A 845 -23.64 -40.19 17.01
C GLY A 845 -22.61 -39.07 16.88
N LEU A 846 -22.61 -38.41 15.72
CA LEU A 846 -21.80 -37.21 15.43
C LEU A 846 -22.68 -35.96 15.44
N ARG A 847 -22.34 -34.99 16.28
CA ARG A 847 -23.12 -33.77 16.46
C ARG A 847 -22.52 -32.59 15.71
N TRP A 848 -23.37 -31.86 14.99
CA TRP A 848 -23.00 -30.51 14.55
C TRP A 848 -23.30 -29.53 15.69
N SER A 849 -22.24 -29.04 16.34
CA SER A 849 -22.33 -28.13 17.47
C SER A 849 -22.27 -26.66 17.02
N ASP A 850 -23.04 -25.82 17.70
CA ASP A 850 -22.96 -24.35 17.63
C ASP A 850 -22.04 -23.76 18.73
N ARG A 851 -21.48 -24.61 19.61
CA ARG A 851 -20.67 -24.21 20.77
C ARG A 851 -19.18 -24.12 20.45
N ARG A 852 -18.78 -23.11 19.68
CA ARG A 852 -17.38 -22.94 19.23
C ARG A 852 -16.33 -22.98 20.36
N GLU A 853 -16.63 -22.40 21.53
CA GLU A 853 -15.66 -22.26 22.63
C GLU A 853 -15.52 -23.51 23.51
N ASP A 854 -16.51 -24.41 23.55
CA ASP A 854 -16.51 -25.54 24.50
C ASP A 854 -17.24 -26.81 24.02
N PHE A 855 -17.36 -27.02 22.70
CA PHE A 855 -18.04 -28.20 22.15
C PHE A 855 -17.43 -29.52 22.64
N ARG A 856 -16.13 -29.61 22.92
CA ARG A 856 -15.55 -30.84 23.50
C ARG A 856 -16.20 -31.22 24.82
N THR A 857 -16.52 -30.24 25.66
CA THR A 857 -17.24 -30.45 26.93
C THR A 857 -18.66 -30.94 26.68
N GLU A 858 -19.34 -30.39 25.67
CA GLU A 858 -20.66 -30.89 25.22
C GLU A 858 -20.56 -32.37 24.79
N ILE A 859 -19.60 -32.70 23.90
CA ILE A 859 -19.42 -34.07 23.40
C ILE A 859 -19.02 -35.03 24.53
N LEU A 860 -18.19 -34.60 25.48
CA LEU A 860 -17.84 -35.38 26.66
C LEU A 860 -19.07 -35.63 27.57
N GLY A 861 -19.99 -34.68 27.68
CA GLY A 861 -21.27 -34.91 28.37
C GLY A 861 -22.14 -35.96 27.66
N LEU A 862 -22.22 -35.88 26.34
CA LEU A 862 -23.02 -36.80 25.52
C LEU A 862 -22.46 -38.23 25.50
N VAL A 863 -21.13 -38.40 25.44
CA VAL A 863 -20.54 -39.74 25.46
C VAL A 863 -20.74 -40.43 26.81
N LYS A 864 -20.76 -39.70 27.94
CA LYS A 864 -21.11 -40.28 29.25
C LYS A 864 -22.50 -40.89 29.23
N ALA A 865 -23.48 -40.17 28.67
CA ALA A 865 -24.83 -40.70 28.51
C ALA A 865 -24.86 -41.90 27.54
N GLN A 866 -24.10 -41.83 26.43
CA GLN A 866 -23.99 -42.92 25.47
C GLN A 866 -23.38 -44.18 26.10
N MET A 867 -22.39 -44.05 26.99
CA MET A 867 -21.81 -45.19 27.69
C MET A 867 -22.84 -45.93 28.56
N VAL A 868 -23.72 -45.20 29.25
CA VAL A 868 -24.80 -45.80 30.05
C VAL A 868 -25.82 -46.47 29.14
N LYS A 869 -26.23 -45.80 28.05
CA LYS A 869 -27.15 -46.38 27.05
C LYS A 869 -26.61 -47.66 26.43
N ASN A 870 -25.32 -47.68 26.12
CA ASN A 870 -24.70 -48.81 25.45
C ASN A 870 -24.53 -50.04 26.35
N THR A 871 -24.80 -49.95 27.66
CA THR A 871 -24.74 -51.12 28.56
C THR A 871 -25.69 -52.25 28.18
N VAL A 872 -26.71 -51.98 27.34
CA VAL A 872 -27.68 -52.96 26.86
C VAL A 872 -27.32 -53.58 25.50
N ILE A 873 -26.24 -53.11 24.85
CA ILE A 873 -25.72 -53.60 23.57
C ILE A 873 -24.25 -54.03 23.72
N VAL A 874 -23.66 -54.63 22.68
CA VAL A 874 -22.26 -55.10 22.71
C VAL A 874 -21.22 -53.97 22.67
N PRO A 875 -21.31 -52.97 21.77
CA PRO A 875 -20.30 -51.89 21.67
C PRO A 875 -20.34 -50.91 22.84
N VAL A 876 -19.19 -50.43 23.31
CA VAL A 876 -19.14 -49.35 24.32
C VAL A 876 -19.47 -47.97 23.71
N GLY A 877 -19.54 -46.92 24.53
CA GLY A 877 -19.90 -45.58 24.07
C GLY A 877 -18.80 -44.87 23.28
N ALA A 878 -19.18 -44.27 22.15
CA ALA A 878 -18.42 -43.24 21.46
C ALA A 878 -19.31 -42.02 21.19
N LYS A 879 -18.70 -40.85 20.96
CA LYS A 879 -19.40 -39.67 20.48
C LYS A 879 -18.44 -38.76 19.77
N GLY A 880 -18.88 -38.16 18.68
CA GLY A 880 -18.13 -37.08 18.05
C GLY A 880 -18.96 -35.83 17.88
N GLY A 881 -18.27 -34.75 17.57
CA GLY A 881 -18.91 -33.53 17.14
C GLY A 881 -17.93 -32.54 16.54
N PHE A 882 -18.45 -31.66 15.71
CA PHE A 882 -17.69 -30.70 14.96
C PHE A 882 -18.38 -29.34 14.94
N VAL A 883 -17.59 -28.30 14.69
CA VAL A 883 -18.02 -26.92 14.49
C VAL A 883 -17.51 -26.46 13.13
N ALA A 884 -18.43 -26.01 12.27
CA ALA A 884 -18.09 -25.33 11.03
C ALA A 884 -17.79 -23.84 11.33
N LYS A 885 -16.61 -23.37 10.94
CA LYS A 885 -16.07 -22.05 11.33
C LYS A 885 -16.39 -20.94 10.33
N GLN A 886 -16.68 -21.29 9.07
CA GLN A 886 -16.89 -20.35 7.97
C GLN A 886 -18.34 -20.36 7.46
N LEU A 887 -19.31 -20.44 8.37
CA LEU A 887 -20.73 -20.48 8.01
C LEU A 887 -21.20 -19.08 7.53
N PRO A 888 -21.83 -19.00 6.33
CA PRO A 888 -22.56 -17.81 5.89
C PRO A 888 -23.71 -17.43 6.83
N ASP A 889 -24.27 -16.22 6.70
CA ASP A 889 -25.48 -15.86 7.47
C ASP A 889 -26.69 -16.65 6.93
N PRO A 890 -27.32 -17.53 7.74
CA PRO A 890 -28.48 -18.30 7.29
C PRO A 890 -29.72 -17.45 7.00
N ALA A 891 -29.76 -16.19 7.45
CA ALA A 891 -30.81 -15.24 7.08
C ALA A 891 -30.65 -14.69 5.66
N GLU A 892 -29.41 -14.65 5.14
CA GLU A 892 -29.10 -14.22 3.77
C GLU A 892 -29.16 -15.39 2.78
N ASP A 893 -28.49 -16.50 3.11
CA ASP A 893 -28.42 -17.69 2.25
C ASP A 893 -28.38 -18.99 3.07
N ARG A 894 -29.56 -19.58 3.27
CA ARG A 894 -29.71 -20.84 4.01
C ARG A 894 -29.11 -22.04 3.26
N ASP A 895 -29.11 -22.02 1.93
CA ASP A 895 -28.61 -23.14 1.14
C ASP A 895 -27.07 -23.17 1.19
N ALA A 896 -26.42 -22.00 1.09
CA ALA A 896 -24.97 -21.88 1.29
C ALA A 896 -24.55 -22.27 2.72
N TRP A 897 -25.34 -21.89 3.74
CA TRP A 897 -25.11 -22.31 5.13
C TRP A 897 -25.13 -23.83 5.29
N LEU A 898 -26.13 -24.50 4.70
CA LEU A 898 -26.23 -25.96 4.75
C LEU A 898 -25.10 -26.64 3.95
N ALA A 899 -24.75 -26.09 2.77
CA ALA A 899 -23.67 -26.61 1.94
C ALA A 899 -22.32 -26.57 2.66
N GLU A 900 -22.01 -25.48 3.36
CA GLU A 900 -20.78 -25.38 4.17
C GLU A 900 -20.78 -26.37 5.34
N GLY A 901 -21.92 -26.55 6.00
CA GLY A 901 -22.09 -27.57 7.05
C GLY A 901 -21.83 -28.99 6.53
N VAL A 902 -22.34 -29.32 5.35
CA VAL A 902 -22.09 -30.61 4.67
C VAL A 902 -20.62 -30.76 4.28
N ALA A 903 -20.00 -29.71 3.73
CA ALA A 903 -18.59 -29.74 3.37
C ALA A 903 -17.70 -29.95 4.61
N SER A 904 -17.97 -29.23 5.70
CA SER A 904 -17.28 -29.40 6.99
C SER A 904 -17.46 -30.80 7.56
N TYR A 905 -18.67 -31.38 7.45
CA TYR A 905 -18.94 -32.75 7.88
C TYR A 905 -18.15 -33.78 7.06
N ARG A 906 -18.09 -33.63 5.73
CA ARG A 906 -17.27 -34.50 4.86
C ARG A 906 -15.80 -34.44 5.26
N THR A 907 -15.24 -33.24 5.43
CA THR A 907 -13.87 -33.05 5.91
C THR A 907 -13.63 -33.74 7.26
N PHE A 908 -14.57 -33.61 8.19
CA PHE A 908 -14.47 -34.25 9.50
C PHE A 908 -14.44 -35.78 9.39
N ILE A 909 -15.34 -36.40 8.61
CA ILE A 909 -15.34 -37.86 8.39
C ILE A 909 -14.06 -38.33 7.70
N SER A 910 -13.64 -37.66 6.63
CA SER A 910 -12.39 -37.94 5.93
C SER A 910 -11.20 -37.92 6.90
N ALA A 911 -11.12 -36.91 7.76
CA ALA A 911 -10.07 -36.78 8.75
C ALA A 911 -10.04 -37.90 9.81
N LEU A 912 -11.19 -38.48 10.16
CA LEU A 912 -11.24 -39.66 11.03
C LEU A 912 -10.74 -40.92 10.31
N LEU A 913 -11.14 -41.10 9.05
CA LEU A 913 -10.76 -42.26 8.24
C LEU A 913 -9.29 -42.25 7.83
N ASP A 914 -8.71 -41.08 7.57
CA ASP A 914 -7.30 -40.87 7.21
C ASP A 914 -6.30 -41.54 8.18
N ILE A 915 -6.69 -41.74 9.43
CA ILE A 915 -5.85 -42.31 10.50
C ILE A 915 -6.40 -43.60 11.12
N THR A 916 -7.48 -44.15 10.56
CA THR A 916 -8.13 -45.40 11.01
C THR A 916 -7.69 -46.56 10.12
N ASP A 917 -7.32 -47.71 10.71
CA ASP A 917 -6.91 -48.88 9.92
C ASP A 917 -8.09 -49.42 9.09
N ASN A 918 -7.83 -49.88 7.87
CA ASN A 918 -8.82 -50.58 7.06
C ASN A 918 -8.69 -52.11 7.22
N MET A 919 -9.67 -52.87 6.73
CA MET A 919 -9.64 -54.33 6.72
C MET A 919 -9.96 -54.86 5.32
N VAL A 920 -8.97 -55.43 4.64
CA VAL A 920 -9.11 -55.92 3.27
C VAL A 920 -8.89 -57.42 3.25
N ALA A 921 -9.89 -58.19 2.82
CA ALA A 921 -9.86 -59.65 2.80
C ALA A 921 -9.51 -60.29 4.16
N GLY A 922 -9.91 -59.66 5.28
CA GLY A 922 -9.65 -60.14 6.63
C GLY A 922 -8.29 -59.73 7.23
N GLU A 923 -7.44 -59.05 6.45
CA GLU A 923 -6.15 -58.53 6.91
C GLU A 923 -6.23 -57.04 7.24
N VAL A 924 -5.51 -56.61 8.28
CA VAL A 924 -5.45 -55.19 8.68
C VAL A 924 -4.53 -54.43 7.71
N VAL A 925 -5.05 -53.38 7.08
CA VAL A 925 -4.32 -52.50 6.18
C VAL A 925 -4.21 -51.11 6.82
N PRO A 926 -3.02 -50.67 7.28
CA PRO A 926 -2.85 -49.35 7.86
C PRO A 926 -2.94 -48.24 6.79
N PRO A 927 -3.34 -47.00 7.16
CA PRO A 927 -3.33 -45.87 6.23
C PRO A 927 -1.93 -45.56 5.73
N SER A 928 -1.80 -45.23 4.44
CA SER A 928 -0.53 -44.82 3.85
C SER A 928 -0.02 -43.53 4.51
N GLY A 929 1.29 -43.42 4.76
CA GLY A 929 1.88 -42.18 5.28
C GLY A 929 1.56 -41.87 6.76
N VAL A 930 1.06 -42.85 7.52
CA VAL A 930 0.77 -42.71 8.97
C VAL A 930 1.69 -43.60 9.78
N VAL A 931 2.38 -43.01 10.74
CA VAL A 931 3.11 -43.75 11.78
C VAL A 931 2.14 -44.11 12.91
N ARG A 932 2.17 -45.38 13.34
CA ARG A 932 1.28 -45.92 14.37
C ARG A 932 2.05 -46.18 15.67
N HIS A 933 1.67 -45.49 16.74
CA HIS A 933 2.19 -45.72 18.10
C HIS A 933 1.24 -46.55 18.99
N ASP A 934 0.19 -47.11 18.39
CA ASP A 934 -0.83 -47.94 19.01
C ASP A 934 -1.07 -49.23 18.20
N GLU A 935 -1.88 -50.12 18.77
CA GLU A 935 -2.30 -51.39 18.17
C GLU A 935 -3.29 -51.21 17.00
N ASP A 936 -3.70 -52.32 16.38
CA ASP A 936 -4.66 -52.30 15.26
C ASP A 936 -6.02 -51.73 15.71
N ASP A 937 -6.52 -50.77 14.91
CA ASP A 937 -7.76 -50.06 15.15
C ASP A 937 -8.56 -49.92 13.84
N THR A 938 -9.28 -50.99 13.49
CA THR A 938 -10.07 -51.08 12.26
C THR A 938 -11.52 -50.67 12.40
N TYR A 939 -11.98 -50.42 13.64
CA TYR A 939 -13.41 -50.28 13.93
C TYR A 939 -13.77 -48.82 14.22
N LEU A 940 -14.41 -48.17 13.24
CA LEU A 940 -14.99 -46.85 13.39
C LEU A 940 -16.42 -46.86 12.83
N VAL A 941 -17.42 -46.71 13.71
CA VAL A 941 -18.84 -46.63 13.35
C VAL A 941 -19.42 -45.36 13.93
N VAL A 942 -20.16 -44.65 13.09
CA VAL A 942 -20.79 -43.38 13.43
C VAL A 942 -22.31 -43.49 13.32
N ALA A 943 -23.03 -42.52 13.87
CA ALA A 943 -24.47 -42.40 13.71
C ALA A 943 -24.85 -40.92 13.56
N ALA A 944 -26.06 -40.67 13.11
CA ALA A 944 -26.61 -39.31 13.12
C ALA A 944 -26.91 -38.83 14.55
N ASP A 945 -26.79 -37.53 14.79
CA ASP A 945 -27.21 -36.83 16.01
C ASP A 945 -27.87 -35.49 15.62
N LYS A 946 -28.04 -34.58 16.60
CA LYS A 946 -28.55 -33.24 16.37
C LYS A 946 -27.69 -32.52 15.32
N GLY A 947 -28.38 -31.96 14.32
CA GLY A 947 -27.76 -31.24 13.20
C GLY A 947 -27.23 -32.12 12.08
N THR A 948 -27.22 -33.45 12.24
CA THR A 948 -26.70 -34.41 11.24
C THR A 948 -27.72 -35.51 10.90
N ALA A 949 -28.99 -35.33 11.28
CA ALA A 949 -30.07 -36.33 11.13
C ALA A 949 -30.19 -36.94 9.72
N THR A 950 -29.92 -36.17 8.67
CA THR A 950 -29.98 -36.62 7.26
C THR A 950 -28.60 -36.93 6.67
N PHE A 951 -27.54 -36.93 7.47
CA PHE A 951 -26.15 -37.01 6.98
C PHE A 951 -25.57 -38.43 7.00
N SER A 952 -26.30 -39.45 7.49
CA SER A 952 -25.83 -40.84 7.47
C SER A 952 -25.45 -41.30 6.05
N ASP A 953 -26.22 -40.93 5.03
CA ASP A 953 -25.89 -41.26 3.63
C ASP A 953 -24.58 -40.59 3.19
N ILE A 954 -24.31 -39.36 3.62
CA ILE A 954 -23.07 -38.64 3.32
C ILE A 954 -21.87 -39.34 3.98
N ALA A 955 -22.00 -39.75 5.24
CA ALA A 955 -20.94 -40.47 5.94
C ALA A 955 -20.62 -41.82 5.27
N ASN A 956 -21.65 -42.56 4.86
CA ASN A 956 -21.51 -43.81 4.12
C ASN A 956 -20.88 -43.60 2.74
N GLU A 957 -21.23 -42.53 2.02
CA GLU A 957 -20.61 -42.17 0.74
C GLU A 957 -19.11 -41.89 0.90
N VAL A 958 -18.72 -41.16 1.95
CA VAL A 958 -17.29 -40.90 2.24
C VAL A 958 -16.58 -42.22 2.61
N ALA A 959 -17.16 -43.06 3.47
CA ALA A 959 -16.55 -44.34 3.81
C ALA A 959 -16.34 -45.24 2.57
N GLN A 960 -17.30 -45.23 1.64
CA GLN A 960 -17.18 -45.94 0.36
C GLN A 960 -16.07 -45.36 -0.53
N SER A 961 -15.88 -44.04 -0.58
CA SER A 961 -14.80 -43.45 -1.38
C SER A 961 -13.40 -43.78 -0.85
N TYR A 962 -13.30 -44.21 0.42
CA TYR A 962 -12.09 -44.71 1.05
C TYR A 962 -11.91 -46.23 0.92
N ASP A 963 -12.83 -46.92 0.23
CA ASP A 963 -12.93 -48.38 0.20
C ASP A 963 -12.90 -48.98 1.63
N PHE A 964 -13.49 -48.27 2.59
CA PHE A 964 -13.49 -48.70 3.98
C PHE A 964 -14.38 -49.93 4.17
N TRP A 965 -13.88 -50.95 4.87
CA TRP A 965 -14.48 -52.29 4.90
C TRP A 965 -15.92 -52.36 5.42
N LEU A 966 -16.34 -51.39 6.24
CA LEU A 966 -17.71 -51.30 6.72
C LEU A 966 -18.70 -50.82 5.65
N GLY A 967 -18.22 -50.14 4.59
CA GLY A 967 -19.07 -49.60 3.53
C GLY A 967 -20.23 -48.77 4.08
N ASP A 968 -21.46 -49.11 3.71
CA ASP A 968 -22.69 -48.47 4.21
C ASP A 968 -23.19 -48.96 5.59
N ALA A 969 -22.38 -49.79 6.27
CA ALA A 969 -22.52 -50.08 7.70
C ALA A 969 -21.69 -49.10 8.57
N PHE A 970 -20.91 -48.22 7.95
CA PHE A 970 -20.10 -47.20 8.66
C PHE A 970 -20.98 -46.24 9.47
N ALA A 971 -22.07 -45.77 8.87
CA ALA A 971 -23.09 -44.96 9.52
C ALA A 971 -24.43 -45.69 9.55
N SER A 972 -25.00 -45.82 10.75
CA SER A 972 -26.35 -46.37 10.94
C SER A 972 -27.45 -45.37 10.54
N GLY A 973 -28.59 -45.88 10.07
CA GLY A 973 -29.69 -45.09 9.51
C GLY A 973 -29.50 -44.74 8.03
N GLY A 974 -30.10 -43.63 7.59
CA GLY A 974 -30.06 -43.21 6.18
C GLY A 974 -31.05 -43.93 5.27
N SER A 975 -30.93 -43.71 3.97
CA SER A 975 -31.87 -44.21 2.95
C SER A 975 -31.96 -45.74 2.84
N ALA A 976 -30.94 -46.46 3.32
CA ALA A 976 -30.84 -47.92 3.30
C ALA A 976 -30.80 -48.55 4.70
N GLY A 977 -31.14 -47.80 5.76
CA GLY A 977 -31.22 -48.27 7.15
C GLY A 977 -32.66 -48.39 7.66
N TYR A 978 -32.83 -48.67 8.95
CA TYR A 978 -34.16 -48.66 9.58
C TYR A 978 -34.60 -47.22 9.89
N ASP A 979 -35.82 -46.84 9.48
CA ASP A 979 -36.38 -45.55 9.82
C ASP A 979 -37.01 -45.60 11.22
N HIS A 980 -36.29 -45.08 12.21
CA HIS A 980 -36.70 -45.08 13.60
C HIS A 980 -38.01 -44.33 13.85
N LYS A 981 -38.29 -43.27 13.06
CA LYS A 981 -39.50 -42.48 13.18
C LYS A 981 -40.70 -43.22 12.60
N ALA A 982 -40.53 -43.84 11.43
CA ALA A 982 -41.56 -44.67 10.82
C ALA A 982 -41.87 -45.92 11.67
N MET A 983 -40.85 -46.54 12.27
CA MET A 983 -41.02 -47.64 13.21
C MET A 983 -41.61 -47.21 14.57
N GLY A 984 -41.45 -45.93 14.92
CA GLY A 984 -41.77 -45.37 16.24
C GLY A 984 -41.01 -46.05 17.37
N ILE A 985 -39.86 -46.68 17.09
CA ILE A 985 -39.28 -47.71 17.96
C ILE A 985 -38.81 -47.14 19.29
N THR A 986 -38.25 -45.92 19.29
CA THR A 986 -37.83 -45.22 20.51
C THR A 986 -39.00 -44.94 21.44
N ALA A 987 -40.10 -44.41 20.91
CA ALA A 987 -41.31 -44.14 21.70
C ALA A 987 -41.95 -45.43 22.20
N ARG A 988 -42.01 -46.47 21.35
CA ARG A 988 -42.52 -47.80 21.73
C ARG A 988 -41.70 -48.42 22.85
N GLY A 989 -40.37 -48.32 22.79
CA GLY A 989 -39.47 -48.78 23.85
C GLY A 989 -39.73 -48.08 25.17
N ALA A 990 -39.77 -46.75 25.18
CA ALA A 990 -40.04 -45.96 26.39
C ALA A 990 -41.45 -46.24 26.94
N TRP A 991 -42.40 -46.55 26.06
CA TRP A 991 -43.76 -46.93 26.44
C TRP A 991 -43.85 -48.30 27.12
N GLU A 992 -42.90 -49.23 26.89
CA GLU A 992 -42.83 -50.46 27.68
C GLU A 992 -42.58 -50.17 29.16
N SER A 993 -41.68 -49.22 29.46
CA SER A 993 -41.45 -48.73 30.83
C SER A 993 -42.68 -48.05 31.42
N VAL A 994 -43.36 -47.19 30.63
CA VAL A 994 -44.62 -46.54 31.07
C VAL A 994 -45.68 -47.59 31.40
N LYS A 995 -45.90 -48.58 30.52
CA LYS A 995 -46.83 -49.69 30.76
C LYS A 995 -46.45 -50.47 32.03
N ARG A 996 -45.16 -50.71 32.27
CA ARG A 996 -44.69 -51.37 33.49
C ARG A 996 -45.03 -50.54 34.74
N HIS A 997 -44.69 -49.26 34.76
CA HIS A 997 -44.95 -48.38 35.90
C HIS A 997 -46.43 -48.24 36.21
N PHE A 998 -47.30 -48.08 35.20
CA PHE A 998 -48.75 -48.03 35.41
C PHE A 998 -49.33 -49.39 35.86
N ARG A 999 -48.77 -50.51 35.38
CA ARG A 999 -49.16 -51.84 35.87
C ARG A 999 -48.84 -52.03 37.36
N GLU A 1000 -47.77 -51.43 37.88
CA GLU A 1000 -47.47 -51.42 39.32
C GLU A 1000 -48.44 -50.55 40.14
N LEU A 1001 -49.22 -49.69 39.47
CA LEU A 1001 -50.27 -48.86 40.05
C LEU A 1001 -51.68 -49.42 39.76
N ASP A 1002 -51.77 -50.66 39.28
CA ASP A 1002 -53.02 -51.34 38.89
C ASP A 1002 -53.85 -50.60 37.81
N VAL A 1003 -53.21 -49.82 36.94
CA VAL A 1003 -53.85 -49.12 35.82
C VAL A 1003 -53.38 -49.70 34.49
N ASN A 1004 -54.31 -50.08 33.62
CA ASN A 1004 -53.98 -50.51 32.26
C ASN A 1004 -54.18 -49.38 31.24
N THR A 1005 -53.08 -48.72 30.86
CA THR A 1005 -53.08 -47.59 29.91
C THR A 1005 -53.61 -47.92 28.51
N GLN A 1006 -53.86 -49.19 28.19
CA GLN A 1006 -54.40 -49.62 26.91
C GLN A 1006 -55.93 -49.75 26.89
N VAL A 1007 -56.60 -49.69 28.05
CA VAL A 1007 -58.07 -49.83 28.15
C VAL A 1007 -58.73 -48.83 29.11
N GLU A 1008 -57.95 -48.06 29.88
CA GLU A 1008 -58.42 -47.08 30.87
C GLU A 1008 -57.89 -45.67 30.57
N ASP A 1009 -58.76 -44.66 30.69
CA ASP A 1009 -58.41 -43.24 30.50
C ASP A 1009 -57.46 -42.73 31.59
N PHE A 1010 -56.42 -41.98 31.19
CA PHE A 1010 -55.45 -41.36 32.11
C PHE A 1010 -54.97 -40.01 31.58
N THR A 1011 -54.59 -39.11 32.49
CA THR A 1011 -54.20 -37.73 32.17
C THR A 1011 -52.71 -37.57 31.91
N VAL A 1012 -52.36 -36.78 30.90
CA VAL A 1012 -50.97 -36.59 30.46
C VAL A 1012 -50.64 -35.12 30.33
N VAL A 1013 -49.46 -34.73 30.78
CA VAL A 1013 -48.77 -33.52 30.31
C VAL A 1013 -47.50 -33.93 29.59
N GLY A 1014 -47.03 -33.12 28.65
CA GLY A 1014 -45.80 -33.48 27.96
C GLY A 1014 -45.00 -32.35 27.34
N ILE A 1015 -43.81 -32.72 26.90
CA ILE A 1015 -42.81 -31.81 26.36
C ILE A 1015 -42.54 -32.22 24.92
N GLY A 1016 -42.99 -31.41 23.96
CA GLY A 1016 -42.92 -31.69 22.53
C GLY A 1016 -44.19 -31.30 21.77
N ASP A 1017 -44.25 -31.74 20.51
CA ASP A 1017 -45.41 -31.57 19.62
C ASP A 1017 -45.64 -32.82 18.76
N MET A 1018 -46.80 -32.88 18.10
CA MET A 1018 -47.18 -34.02 17.25
C MET A 1018 -46.32 -34.20 16.00
N SER A 1019 -45.48 -33.25 15.60
CA SER A 1019 -44.55 -33.42 14.48
C SER A 1019 -43.25 -34.14 14.89
N GLY A 1020 -42.95 -34.14 16.20
CA GLY A 1020 -41.78 -34.79 16.78
C GLY A 1020 -41.86 -36.30 16.73
N ASP A 1021 -40.72 -36.95 16.49
CA ASP A 1021 -40.61 -38.42 16.45
C ASP A 1021 -41.07 -39.06 17.76
N VAL A 1022 -40.41 -38.75 18.88
CA VAL A 1022 -40.70 -39.39 20.17
C VAL A 1022 -42.04 -38.93 20.75
N PHE A 1023 -42.32 -37.62 20.73
CA PHE A 1023 -43.55 -37.08 21.28
C PHE A 1023 -44.77 -37.55 20.49
N GLY A 1024 -44.74 -37.38 19.16
CA GLY A 1024 -45.84 -37.71 18.27
C GLY A 1024 -46.16 -39.21 18.29
N ASN A 1025 -45.15 -40.07 18.13
CA ASN A 1025 -45.36 -41.52 18.24
C ASN A 1025 -45.89 -41.89 19.64
N GLY A 1026 -45.29 -41.36 20.72
CA GLY A 1026 -45.69 -41.65 22.10
C GLY A 1026 -47.15 -41.31 22.41
N MET A 1027 -47.63 -40.16 21.93
CA MET A 1027 -49.02 -39.72 22.13
C MET A 1027 -50.05 -40.48 21.26
N LEU A 1028 -49.60 -41.43 20.43
CA LEU A 1028 -50.43 -42.33 19.64
C LEU A 1028 -50.38 -43.80 20.10
N LEU A 1029 -49.58 -44.14 21.12
CA LEU A 1029 -49.46 -45.51 21.66
C LEU A 1029 -50.61 -45.91 22.60
N SER A 1030 -51.58 -45.01 22.84
CA SER A 1030 -52.83 -45.32 23.52
C SER A 1030 -53.94 -44.37 23.08
N GLU A 1031 -55.11 -44.94 22.77
CA GLU A 1031 -56.34 -44.18 22.48
C GLU A 1031 -56.95 -43.56 23.75
N HIS A 1032 -56.49 -43.96 24.94
CA HIS A 1032 -56.99 -43.54 26.24
C HIS A 1032 -56.25 -42.33 26.85
N ILE A 1033 -55.31 -41.74 26.11
CA ILE A 1033 -54.58 -40.55 26.57
C ILE A 1033 -55.49 -39.31 26.57
N ARG A 1034 -55.63 -38.71 27.75
CA ARG A 1034 -56.19 -37.37 27.96
C ARG A 1034 -55.07 -36.34 28.10
N LEU A 1035 -54.63 -35.76 26.98
CA LEU A 1035 -53.53 -34.78 26.95
C LEU A 1035 -54.00 -33.41 27.47
N VAL A 1036 -53.70 -33.11 28.72
CA VAL A 1036 -54.14 -31.89 29.42
C VAL A 1036 -53.33 -30.67 29.00
N ALA A 1037 -52.02 -30.82 28.82
CA ALA A 1037 -51.16 -29.75 28.34
C ALA A 1037 -49.89 -30.28 27.68
N ALA A 1038 -49.34 -29.53 26.73
CA ALA A 1038 -48.04 -29.79 26.13
C ALA A 1038 -47.36 -28.48 25.74
N PHE A 1039 -46.03 -28.48 25.60
CA PHE A 1039 -45.32 -27.32 25.08
C PHE A 1039 -44.10 -27.71 24.24
N ASP A 1040 -43.81 -26.92 23.21
CA ASP A 1040 -42.62 -27.03 22.37
C ASP A 1040 -41.84 -25.69 22.35
N HIS A 1041 -40.91 -25.55 21.40
CA HIS A 1041 -40.15 -24.32 21.23
C HIS A 1041 -41.01 -23.14 20.73
N ARG A 1042 -42.24 -23.39 20.24
CA ARG A 1042 -43.11 -22.39 19.58
C ARG A 1042 -44.34 -22.05 20.42
N HIS A 1043 -45.02 -23.05 20.97
CA HIS A 1043 -46.36 -22.97 21.52
C HIS A 1043 -46.51 -23.72 22.86
N ILE A 1044 -47.54 -23.32 23.60
CA ILE A 1044 -48.08 -24.02 24.76
C ILE A 1044 -49.52 -24.41 24.41
N PHE A 1045 -49.80 -25.72 24.35
CA PHE A 1045 -51.11 -26.32 24.16
C PHE A 1045 -51.73 -26.66 25.52
N ILE A 1046 -52.99 -26.28 25.74
CA ILE A 1046 -53.74 -26.63 26.95
C ILE A 1046 -55.15 -27.03 26.57
N ASP A 1047 -55.57 -28.22 27.02
CA ASP A 1047 -56.94 -28.70 26.97
C ASP A 1047 -57.37 -29.13 28.39
N PRO A 1048 -58.15 -28.33 29.13
CA PRO A 1048 -58.44 -28.60 30.54
C PRO A 1048 -59.19 -29.91 30.82
N ASN A 1049 -60.01 -30.39 29.89
CA ASN A 1049 -60.80 -31.62 30.01
C ASN A 1049 -60.95 -32.31 28.65
N PRO A 1050 -59.87 -32.92 28.12
CA PRO A 1050 -59.86 -33.50 26.78
C PRO A 1050 -60.68 -34.79 26.73
N ASP A 1051 -61.42 -35.00 25.63
CA ASP A 1051 -62.04 -36.28 25.31
C ASP A 1051 -61.02 -37.22 24.65
N ALA A 1052 -60.83 -38.43 25.19
CA ALA A 1052 -59.76 -39.33 24.76
C ALA A 1052 -59.90 -39.74 23.28
N ALA A 1053 -61.08 -40.18 22.86
CA ALA A 1053 -61.33 -40.66 21.50
C ALA A 1053 -61.23 -39.54 20.46
N THR A 1054 -61.85 -38.38 20.73
CA THR A 1054 -61.86 -37.24 19.81
C THR A 1054 -60.47 -36.61 19.69
N SER A 1055 -59.77 -36.42 20.83
CA SER A 1055 -58.42 -35.87 20.82
C SER A 1055 -57.40 -36.83 20.21
N TYR A 1056 -57.56 -38.15 20.35
CA TYR A 1056 -56.70 -39.13 19.68
C TYR A 1056 -56.77 -39.02 18.15
N ALA A 1057 -57.98 -38.97 17.59
CA ALA A 1057 -58.17 -38.84 16.15
C ALA A 1057 -57.53 -37.55 15.61
N GLU A 1058 -57.63 -36.44 16.35
CA GLU A 1058 -57.02 -35.17 15.98
C GLU A 1058 -55.49 -35.19 16.11
N ARG A 1059 -54.95 -35.76 17.21
CA ARG A 1059 -53.50 -35.98 17.36
C ARG A 1059 -52.94 -36.81 16.19
N ARG A 1060 -53.65 -37.86 15.77
CA ARG A 1060 -53.26 -38.69 14.62
C ARG A 1060 -53.25 -37.89 13.32
N ARG A 1061 -54.30 -37.09 13.06
CA ARG A 1061 -54.34 -36.21 11.88
C ARG A 1061 -53.13 -35.26 11.85
N LEU A 1062 -52.79 -34.65 12.98
CA LEU A 1062 -51.64 -33.75 13.09
C LEU A 1062 -50.30 -34.44 12.85
N PHE A 1063 -50.15 -35.68 13.32
CA PHE A 1063 -48.94 -36.49 13.11
C PHE A 1063 -48.74 -36.85 11.63
N GLU A 1064 -49.82 -37.15 10.91
CA GLU A 1064 -49.79 -37.55 9.49
C GLU A 1064 -49.58 -36.37 8.51
N LEU A 1065 -49.63 -35.12 8.98
CA LEU A 1065 -49.35 -33.94 8.15
C LEU A 1065 -47.85 -33.84 7.79
N PRO A 1066 -47.49 -33.44 6.55
CA PRO A 1066 -46.09 -33.26 6.15
C PRO A 1066 -45.31 -32.25 7.01
N ARG A 1067 -46.00 -31.23 7.53
CA ARG A 1067 -45.51 -30.28 8.53
C ARG A 1067 -46.68 -29.92 9.45
N SER A 1068 -46.47 -29.95 10.76
CA SER A 1068 -47.48 -29.58 11.74
C SER A 1068 -46.86 -28.90 12.97
N SER A 1069 -47.75 -28.27 13.73
CA SER A 1069 -47.48 -27.61 15.00
C SER A 1069 -48.76 -27.63 15.85
N TRP A 1070 -48.66 -27.25 17.12
CA TRP A 1070 -49.86 -27.08 17.94
C TRP A 1070 -50.85 -26.06 17.37
N ALA A 1071 -50.42 -25.09 16.56
CA ALA A 1071 -51.31 -24.13 15.92
C ALA A 1071 -52.21 -24.75 14.83
N ASP A 1072 -51.87 -25.95 14.34
CA ASP A 1072 -52.66 -26.68 13.35
C ASP A 1072 -53.78 -27.53 13.98
N TYR A 1073 -53.82 -27.64 15.32
CA TYR A 1073 -54.83 -28.37 16.08
C TYR A 1073 -56.20 -27.68 15.92
N ASP A 1074 -57.24 -28.45 15.63
CA ASP A 1074 -58.59 -27.91 15.49
C ASP A 1074 -59.10 -27.35 16.83
N SER A 1075 -59.11 -26.03 16.95
CA SER A 1075 -59.55 -25.30 18.14
C SER A 1075 -60.99 -25.62 18.56
N ALA A 1076 -61.85 -26.10 17.65
CA ALA A 1076 -63.22 -26.51 17.99
C ALA A 1076 -63.28 -27.79 18.83
N LEU A 1077 -62.21 -28.59 18.81
CA LEU A 1077 -62.10 -29.84 19.57
C LEU A 1077 -61.46 -29.66 20.95
N ILE A 1078 -60.94 -28.47 21.27
CA ILE A 1078 -60.36 -28.14 22.57
C ILE A 1078 -61.48 -27.82 23.57
N SER A 1079 -61.43 -28.39 24.78
CA SER A 1079 -62.46 -28.15 25.79
C SER A 1079 -62.53 -26.68 26.25
N ALA A 1080 -63.65 -26.34 26.90
CA ALA A 1080 -63.92 -24.97 27.33
C ALA A 1080 -62.79 -24.39 28.18
N GLY A 1081 -62.26 -23.25 27.74
CA GLY A 1081 -61.18 -22.54 28.40
C GLY A 1081 -59.77 -23.00 28.02
N GLY A 1082 -59.61 -24.02 27.18
CA GLY A 1082 -58.32 -24.40 26.60
C GLY A 1082 -57.91 -23.52 25.41
N GLY A 1083 -56.72 -23.77 24.87
CA GLY A 1083 -56.21 -23.09 23.68
C GLY A 1083 -54.73 -23.37 23.39
N VAL A 1084 -54.26 -22.78 22.30
CA VAL A 1084 -52.85 -22.80 21.87
C VAL A 1084 -52.29 -21.40 21.99
N PHE A 1085 -51.20 -21.25 22.75
CA PHE A 1085 -50.62 -19.96 23.08
C PHE A 1085 -49.17 -19.87 22.58
N PRO A 1086 -48.75 -18.77 21.94
CA PRO A 1086 -47.36 -18.62 21.50
C PRO A 1086 -46.42 -18.40 22.69
N ARG A 1087 -45.26 -19.06 22.69
CA ARG A 1087 -44.22 -18.92 23.73
C ARG A 1087 -43.64 -17.50 23.78
N THR A 1088 -43.76 -16.74 22.71
CA THR A 1088 -43.35 -15.33 22.60
C THR A 1088 -44.33 -14.34 23.23
N ALA A 1089 -45.49 -14.80 23.73
CA ALA A 1089 -46.45 -13.93 24.39
C ALA A 1089 -45.87 -13.31 25.67
N LYS A 1090 -46.19 -12.02 25.92
CA LYS A 1090 -45.78 -11.35 27.17
C LYS A 1090 -46.46 -11.93 28.41
N ALA A 1091 -47.72 -12.36 28.26
CA ALA A 1091 -48.51 -13.02 29.29
C ALA A 1091 -49.65 -13.81 28.64
N ILE A 1092 -50.03 -14.92 29.26
CA ILE A 1092 -51.13 -15.81 28.84
C ILE A 1092 -52.25 -15.68 29.89
N PRO A 1093 -53.50 -15.37 29.49
CA PRO A 1093 -54.62 -15.32 30.41
C PRO A 1093 -54.97 -16.72 30.90
N VAL A 1094 -55.24 -16.85 32.21
CA VAL A 1094 -55.57 -18.14 32.85
C VAL A 1094 -56.98 -18.04 33.44
N ASN A 1095 -57.90 -18.86 32.93
CA ASN A 1095 -59.29 -18.94 33.40
C ASN A 1095 -59.47 -20.03 34.48
N GLY A 1096 -60.70 -20.19 34.98
CA GLY A 1096 -61.01 -21.19 36.02
C GLY A 1096 -60.68 -22.63 35.62
N HIS A 1097 -60.95 -23.00 34.37
CA HIS A 1097 -60.70 -24.35 33.84
C HIS A 1097 -59.20 -24.67 33.80
N ILE A 1098 -58.37 -23.76 33.26
CA ILE A 1098 -56.91 -23.95 33.24
C ILE A 1098 -56.34 -24.02 34.66
N ARG A 1099 -56.84 -23.18 35.58
CA ARG A 1099 -56.37 -23.21 36.98
C ARG A 1099 -56.64 -24.54 37.67
N GLU A 1100 -57.83 -25.09 37.47
CA GLU A 1100 -58.20 -26.39 38.04
C GLU A 1100 -57.35 -27.52 37.45
N ALA A 1101 -57.25 -27.59 36.12
CA ALA A 1101 -56.50 -28.64 35.42
C ALA A 1101 -55.00 -28.67 35.76
N LEU A 1102 -54.36 -27.50 35.93
CA LEU A 1102 -52.92 -27.40 36.24
C LEU A 1102 -52.63 -27.23 37.75
N GLY A 1103 -53.66 -27.15 38.60
CA GLY A 1103 -53.51 -26.94 40.03
C GLY A 1103 -52.88 -25.58 40.39
N ILE A 1104 -53.29 -24.50 39.71
CA ILE A 1104 -52.84 -23.11 39.91
C ILE A 1104 -53.75 -22.41 40.94
N ALA A 1105 -53.17 -21.55 41.78
CA ALA A 1105 -53.92 -20.80 42.80
C ALA A 1105 -55.04 -19.93 42.21
N SER A 1106 -56.20 -19.91 42.89
CA SER A 1106 -57.46 -19.31 42.42
C SER A 1106 -57.39 -17.81 42.08
N GLY A 1107 -56.45 -17.07 42.67
CA GLY A 1107 -56.24 -15.63 42.43
C GLY A 1107 -55.44 -15.28 41.17
N VAL A 1108 -54.86 -16.27 40.47
CA VAL A 1108 -54.01 -16.04 39.30
C VAL A 1108 -54.86 -15.92 38.03
N THR A 1109 -54.82 -14.77 37.36
CA THR A 1109 -55.61 -14.49 36.14
C THR A 1109 -54.76 -14.40 34.87
N LYS A 1110 -53.44 -14.29 35.00
CA LYS A 1110 -52.47 -14.31 33.90
C LYS A 1110 -51.11 -14.80 34.39
N MET A 1111 -50.34 -15.46 33.53
CA MET A 1111 -48.98 -15.94 33.82
C MET A 1111 -48.05 -15.64 32.66
N THR A 1112 -46.73 -15.56 32.90
CA THR A 1112 -45.77 -15.58 31.79
C THR A 1112 -45.74 -16.99 31.17
N PRO A 1113 -45.32 -17.15 29.90
CA PRO A 1113 -45.13 -18.49 29.32
C PRO A 1113 -44.20 -19.38 30.14
N ALA A 1114 -43.14 -18.81 30.74
CA ALA A 1114 -42.21 -19.55 31.60
C ALA A 1114 -42.89 -20.08 32.87
N ASP A 1115 -43.64 -19.24 33.58
CA ASP A 1115 -44.36 -19.65 34.79
C ASP A 1115 -45.46 -20.67 34.46
N LEU A 1116 -46.12 -20.55 33.30
CA LEU A 1116 -47.13 -21.50 32.86
C LEU A 1116 -46.52 -22.87 32.52
N MET A 1117 -45.35 -22.91 31.86
CA MET A 1117 -44.62 -24.16 31.63
C MET A 1117 -44.19 -24.83 32.94
N ARG A 1118 -43.77 -24.06 33.95
CA ARG A 1118 -43.51 -24.59 35.30
C ARG A 1118 -44.76 -25.21 35.92
N ALA A 1119 -45.91 -24.54 35.80
CA ALA A 1119 -47.18 -25.07 36.29
C ALA A 1119 -47.59 -26.36 35.55
N ILE A 1120 -47.29 -26.48 34.25
CA ILE A 1120 -47.51 -27.70 33.47
C ILE A 1120 -46.62 -28.84 33.99
N LEU A 1121 -45.33 -28.59 34.22
CA LEU A 1121 -44.40 -29.60 34.75
C LEU A 1121 -44.81 -30.10 36.14
N SER A 1122 -45.37 -29.22 36.97
CA SER A 1122 -45.91 -29.56 38.29
C SER A 1122 -47.42 -29.87 38.28
N ALA A 1123 -48.04 -30.16 37.14
CA ALA A 1123 -49.48 -30.42 37.08
C ALA A 1123 -49.86 -31.72 37.82
N PRO A 1124 -51.04 -31.78 38.49
CA PRO A 1124 -51.49 -32.97 39.22
C PRO A 1124 -52.15 -33.99 38.26
N VAL A 1125 -51.38 -34.51 37.29
CA VAL A 1125 -51.85 -35.48 36.28
C VAL A 1125 -51.18 -36.85 36.45
N ASP A 1126 -51.55 -37.86 35.67
CA ASP A 1126 -51.01 -39.21 35.85
C ASP A 1126 -49.60 -39.38 35.25
N LEU A 1127 -49.36 -38.87 34.04
CA LEU A 1127 -48.09 -39.03 33.30
C LEU A 1127 -47.47 -37.68 32.89
N LEU A 1128 -46.17 -37.52 33.13
CA LEU A 1128 -45.33 -36.57 32.40
C LEU A 1128 -44.58 -37.32 31.30
N TRP A 1129 -44.90 -37.03 30.04
CA TRP A 1129 -44.20 -37.58 28.88
C TRP A 1129 -43.18 -36.59 28.32
N ASN A 1130 -41.90 -36.90 28.50
CA ASN A 1130 -40.84 -36.11 27.89
C ASN A 1130 -40.50 -36.65 26.50
N GLY A 1131 -40.93 -35.95 25.44
CA GLY A 1131 -40.48 -36.19 24.06
C GLY A 1131 -39.58 -35.09 23.51
N GLY A 1132 -39.12 -34.17 24.37
CA GLY A 1132 -38.34 -33.00 24.02
C GLY A 1132 -36.84 -33.14 24.34
N ILE A 1133 -36.10 -32.04 24.14
CA ILE A 1133 -34.66 -31.96 24.42
C ILE A 1133 -34.44 -30.88 25.47
N GLY A 1134 -33.76 -31.25 26.56
CA GLY A 1134 -33.37 -30.33 27.63
C GLY A 1134 -33.66 -30.89 29.01
N THR A 1135 -33.10 -30.25 30.04
CA THR A 1135 -33.23 -30.67 31.44
C THR A 1135 -34.24 -29.80 32.17
N TYR A 1136 -35.44 -30.34 32.37
CA TYR A 1136 -36.60 -29.66 32.95
C TYR A 1136 -36.76 -29.88 34.45
N VAL A 1137 -36.12 -30.91 35.01
CA VAL A 1137 -36.20 -31.24 36.43
C VAL A 1137 -34.82 -31.50 37.01
N LYS A 1138 -34.54 -30.94 38.19
CA LYS A 1138 -33.32 -31.19 38.97
C LYS A 1138 -33.65 -31.61 40.40
N ALA A 1139 -32.66 -31.96 41.21
CA ALA A 1139 -32.87 -32.05 42.66
C ALA A 1139 -32.90 -30.67 43.31
N SER A 1140 -33.58 -30.55 44.45
CA SER A 1140 -33.55 -29.36 45.29
C SER A 1140 -32.13 -29.00 45.79
N THR A 1141 -31.21 -29.97 45.82
CA THR A 1141 -29.80 -29.77 46.20
C THR A 1141 -28.90 -29.30 45.05
N GLU A 1142 -29.38 -29.30 43.81
CA GLU A 1142 -28.64 -28.80 42.65
C GLU A 1142 -29.02 -27.35 42.37
N SER A 1143 -28.04 -26.51 41.99
CA SER A 1143 -28.32 -25.20 41.43
C SER A 1143 -28.61 -25.31 39.92
N ASN A 1144 -29.25 -24.30 39.33
CA ASN A 1144 -29.44 -24.26 37.87
C ASN A 1144 -28.10 -24.26 37.12
N ALA A 1145 -27.05 -23.67 37.70
CA ALA A 1145 -25.72 -23.63 37.11
C ALA A 1145 -25.08 -25.03 37.02
N ASP A 1146 -25.35 -25.91 38.00
CA ASP A 1146 -24.81 -27.28 38.03
C ASP A 1146 -25.37 -28.17 36.92
N VAL A 1147 -26.57 -27.84 36.40
CA VAL A 1147 -27.27 -28.61 35.36
C VAL A 1147 -26.69 -28.37 33.97
N GLY A 1148 -26.18 -27.17 33.70
CA GLY A 1148 -25.54 -26.83 32.42
C GLY A 1148 -26.49 -26.57 31.23
N ASP A 1149 -27.80 -26.52 31.43
CA ASP A 1149 -28.81 -26.22 30.40
C ASP A 1149 -29.48 -24.85 30.64
N LYS A 1150 -28.79 -23.78 30.22
CA LYS A 1150 -29.24 -22.40 30.45
C LYS A 1150 -30.59 -22.07 29.80
N ALA A 1151 -30.95 -22.74 28.69
CA ALA A 1151 -32.17 -22.45 27.96
C ALA A 1151 -33.43 -22.77 28.78
N ASN A 1152 -33.33 -23.74 29.69
CA ASN A 1152 -34.42 -24.19 30.53
C ASN A 1152 -34.35 -23.70 31.99
N ASP A 1153 -33.33 -22.90 32.36
CA ASP A 1153 -33.23 -22.31 33.71
C ASP A 1153 -34.52 -21.62 34.20
N PRO A 1154 -35.25 -20.82 33.37
CA PRO A 1154 -36.47 -20.14 33.82
C PRO A 1154 -37.67 -21.07 34.04
N ILE A 1155 -37.63 -22.30 33.50
CA ILE A 1155 -38.75 -23.24 33.54
C ILE A 1155 -38.45 -24.50 34.36
N ARG A 1156 -37.22 -24.69 34.84
CA ARG A 1156 -36.82 -25.87 35.59
C ARG A 1156 -37.54 -25.96 36.93
N VAL A 1157 -37.94 -27.16 37.31
CA VAL A 1157 -38.56 -27.48 38.62
C VAL A 1157 -37.72 -28.50 39.39
N ASP A 1158 -38.02 -28.69 40.68
CA ASP A 1158 -37.37 -29.71 41.50
C ASP A 1158 -38.15 -31.03 41.43
N GLY A 1159 -37.45 -32.16 41.56
CA GLY A 1159 -38.03 -33.50 41.49
C GLY A 1159 -39.08 -33.73 42.58
N GLN A 1160 -38.89 -33.13 43.75
CA GLN A 1160 -39.88 -33.14 44.83
C GLN A 1160 -41.19 -32.39 44.52
N ASP A 1161 -41.17 -31.46 43.55
CA ASP A 1161 -42.33 -30.63 43.18
C ASP A 1161 -43.16 -31.26 42.05
N LEU A 1162 -42.71 -32.38 41.48
CA LEU A 1162 -43.48 -33.14 40.51
C LEU A 1162 -44.66 -33.83 41.20
N ARG A 1163 -45.87 -33.53 40.71
CA ARG A 1163 -47.14 -34.12 41.22
C ARG A 1163 -47.68 -35.25 40.35
N VAL A 1164 -46.95 -35.62 39.30
CA VAL A 1164 -47.31 -36.75 38.44
C VAL A 1164 -47.02 -38.08 39.12
N LYS A 1165 -47.72 -39.14 38.72
CA LYS A 1165 -47.49 -40.50 39.25
C LYS A 1165 -46.35 -41.20 38.53
N VAL A 1166 -46.30 -41.04 37.20
CA VAL A 1166 -45.32 -41.68 36.32
C VAL A 1166 -44.63 -40.61 35.48
N VAL A 1167 -43.33 -40.76 35.26
CA VAL A 1167 -42.57 -39.99 34.25
C VAL A 1167 -42.04 -40.98 33.22
N GLY A 1168 -42.30 -40.72 31.95
CA GLY A 1168 -41.70 -41.45 30.83
C GLY A 1168 -40.68 -40.57 30.10
N GLU A 1169 -39.41 -40.98 30.10
CA GLU A 1169 -38.34 -40.24 29.43
C GLU A 1169 -38.03 -40.80 28.05
N GLY A 1170 -38.90 -40.49 27.08
CA GLY A 1170 -38.61 -40.79 25.67
C GLY A 1170 -37.46 -39.93 25.11
N GLY A 1171 -37.40 -38.65 25.50
CA GLY A 1171 -36.33 -37.72 25.17
C GLY A 1171 -35.09 -37.90 26.05
N ASN A 1172 -33.96 -37.30 25.65
CA ASN A 1172 -32.71 -37.38 26.41
C ASN A 1172 -32.63 -36.29 27.49
N LEU A 1173 -32.10 -36.66 28.66
CA LEU A 1173 -31.73 -35.77 29.75
C LEU A 1173 -32.87 -34.89 30.26
N GLY A 1174 -34.11 -35.39 30.28
CA GLY A 1174 -35.27 -34.64 30.79
C GLY A 1174 -35.12 -34.24 32.26
N LEU A 1175 -34.49 -35.10 33.03
CA LEU A 1175 -34.25 -34.95 34.45
C LEU A 1175 -32.77 -35.19 34.79
N THR A 1176 -32.23 -34.47 35.77
CA THR A 1176 -30.91 -34.84 36.33
C THR A 1176 -31.01 -36.16 37.09
N GLN A 1177 -29.89 -36.86 37.25
CA GLN A 1177 -29.88 -38.11 38.01
C GLN A 1177 -30.34 -37.92 39.46
N LEU A 1178 -29.94 -36.82 40.10
CA LEU A 1178 -30.39 -36.50 41.45
C LEU A 1178 -31.88 -36.13 41.48
N GLY A 1179 -32.39 -35.41 40.48
CA GLY A 1179 -33.81 -35.10 40.34
C GLY A 1179 -34.68 -36.34 40.19
N ARG A 1180 -34.23 -37.33 39.41
CA ARG A 1180 -34.90 -38.64 39.31
C ARG A 1180 -34.99 -39.35 40.66
N ILE A 1181 -33.88 -39.37 41.40
CA ILE A 1181 -33.83 -39.97 42.75
C ILE A 1181 -34.77 -39.24 43.70
N GLU A 1182 -34.79 -37.90 43.66
CA GLU A 1182 -35.67 -37.08 44.49
C GLU A 1182 -37.15 -37.39 44.21
N PHE A 1183 -37.56 -37.42 42.95
CA PHE A 1183 -38.93 -37.78 42.55
C PHE A 1183 -39.30 -39.23 42.92
N ALA A 1184 -38.39 -40.19 42.72
CA ALA A 1184 -38.63 -41.58 43.11
C ALA A 1184 -38.84 -41.72 44.63
N ARG A 1185 -38.13 -40.91 45.44
CA ARG A 1185 -38.28 -40.91 46.91
C ARG A 1185 -39.61 -40.35 47.39
N THR A 1186 -40.31 -39.54 46.59
CA THR A 1186 -41.68 -39.09 46.91
C THR A 1186 -42.76 -40.09 46.48
N GLY A 1187 -42.36 -41.24 45.90
CA GLY A 1187 -43.25 -42.31 45.48
C GLY A 1187 -43.56 -42.31 43.97
N GLY A 1188 -42.99 -41.37 43.21
CA GLY A 1188 -43.08 -41.35 41.76
C GLY A 1188 -42.40 -42.55 41.09
N LYS A 1189 -42.90 -42.96 39.93
CA LYS A 1189 -42.32 -44.04 39.13
C LYS A 1189 -41.57 -43.45 37.93
N ILE A 1190 -40.27 -43.74 37.86
CA ILE A 1190 -39.38 -43.20 36.82
C ILE A 1190 -38.18 -44.13 36.63
N ASN A 1191 -37.74 -44.27 35.39
CA ASN A 1191 -36.46 -44.84 35.02
C ASN A 1191 -35.49 -43.74 34.55
N THR A 1192 -34.22 -44.07 34.37
CA THR A 1192 -33.36 -43.18 33.59
C THR A 1192 -33.73 -43.28 32.12
N ASP A 1193 -33.73 -42.15 31.42
CA ASP A 1193 -33.82 -42.05 29.96
C ASP A 1193 -33.01 -43.13 29.19
N ALA A 1194 -31.80 -43.44 29.64
CA ALA A 1194 -30.95 -44.45 29.02
C ALA A 1194 -31.53 -45.88 29.01
N ILE A 1195 -32.51 -46.17 29.86
CA ILE A 1195 -33.30 -47.42 29.84
C ILE A 1195 -34.52 -47.23 28.94
N ASP A 1196 -35.30 -46.16 29.19
CA ASP A 1196 -36.57 -45.90 28.51
C ASP A 1196 -36.38 -45.78 26.99
N ASN A 1197 -35.43 -44.98 26.52
CA ASN A 1197 -35.25 -44.72 25.10
C ASN A 1197 -34.14 -45.55 24.43
N SER A 1198 -33.70 -46.64 25.08
CA SER A 1198 -32.63 -47.52 24.58
C SER A 1198 -32.97 -48.24 23.27
N ALA A 1199 -34.26 -48.41 22.97
CA ALA A 1199 -34.76 -49.12 21.78
C ALA A 1199 -34.19 -48.58 20.46
N GLY A 1200 -33.98 -47.26 20.37
CA GLY A 1200 -33.34 -46.67 19.19
C GLY A 1200 -31.91 -47.16 19.00
N VAL A 1201 -31.10 -47.17 20.07
CA VAL A 1201 -29.70 -47.64 20.02
C VAL A 1201 -29.63 -49.15 19.73
N ASP A 1202 -30.53 -49.93 20.31
CA ASP A 1202 -30.62 -51.38 20.08
C ASP A 1202 -31.01 -51.71 18.62
N THR A 1203 -31.94 -50.93 18.03
CA THR A 1203 -32.30 -51.06 16.60
C THR A 1203 -31.11 -50.78 15.70
N SER A 1204 -30.34 -49.71 15.99
CA SER A 1204 -29.12 -49.41 15.25
C SER A 1204 -28.04 -50.49 15.42
N ASP A 1205 -27.98 -51.16 16.58
CA ASP A 1205 -27.05 -52.27 16.80
C ASP A 1205 -27.36 -53.46 15.90
N HIS A 1206 -28.63 -53.86 15.85
CA HIS A 1206 -29.10 -54.88 14.92
C HIS A 1206 -28.84 -54.50 13.46
N GLU A 1207 -29.12 -53.26 13.07
CA GLU A 1207 -28.88 -52.77 11.70
C GLU A 1207 -27.42 -52.98 11.28
N VAL A 1208 -26.48 -52.46 12.07
CA VAL A 1208 -25.05 -52.51 11.74
C VAL A 1208 -24.57 -53.96 11.71
N ASN A 1209 -24.96 -54.79 12.68
CA ASN A 1209 -24.53 -56.19 12.72
C ASN A 1209 -25.09 -57.02 11.55
N ILE A 1210 -26.35 -56.80 11.16
CA ILE A 1210 -26.96 -57.43 9.98
C ILE A 1210 -26.24 -56.96 8.70
N LYS A 1211 -25.98 -55.65 8.56
CA LYS A 1211 -25.25 -55.11 7.40
C LYS A 1211 -23.83 -55.67 7.31
N ILE A 1212 -23.08 -55.73 8.40
CA ILE A 1212 -21.73 -56.33 8.43
C ILE A 1212 -21.79 -57.78 7.94
N LEU A 1213 -22.72 -58.58 8.46
CA LEU A 1213 -22.89 -59.98 8.06
C LEU A 1213 -23.23 -60.12 6.56
N LEU A 1214 -24.19 -59.33 6.08
CA LEU A 1214 -24.62 -59.41 4.68
C LEU A 1214 -23.60 -58.80 3.70
N ASN A 1215 -22.79 -57.83 4.13
CA ASN A 1215 -21.75 -57.22 3.31
C ASN A 1215 -20.64 -58.22 2.95
N GLY A 1216 -20.40 -59.23 3.79
CA GLY A 1216 -19.56 -60.37 3.43
C GLY A 1216 -20.04 -61.07 2.15
N LEU A 1217 -21.34 -61.42 2.10
CA LEU A 1217 -21.97 -62.07 0.93
C LEU A 1217 -21.98 -61.15 -0.31
N VAL A 1218 -22.11 -59.84 -0.11
CA VAL A 1218 -22.03 -58.87 -1.21
C VAL A 1218 -20.62 -58.80 -1.78
N THR A 1219 -19.61 -58.80 -0.91
CA THR A 1219 -18.19 -58.76 -1.30
C THR A 1219 -17.77 -60.04 -2.02
N GLU A 1220 -18.30 -61.19 -1.61
CA GLU A 1220 -18.07 -62.50 -2.24
C GLU A 1220 -18.83 -62.67 -3.58
N GLY A 1221 -19.78 -61.77 -3.89
CA GLY A 1221 -20.57 -61.80 -5.12
C GLY A 1221 -21.82 -62.67 -5.07
N ASP A 1222 -22.13 -63.29 -3.93
CA ASP A 1222 -23.29 -64.17 -3.71
C ASP A 1222 -24.61 -63.40 -3.51
N MET A 1223 -24.53 -62.09 -3.23
CA MET A 1223 -25.69 -61.21 -3.08
C MET A 1223 -25.44 -59.83 -3.68
N THR A 1224 -26.43 -59.23 -4.34
CA THR A 1224 -26.35 -57.82 -4.75
C THR A 1224 -26.78 -56.87 -3.64
N VAL A 1225 -26.24 -55.64 -3.63
CA VAL A 1225 -26.66 -54.54 -2.72
C VAL A 1225 -28.19 -54.35 -2.71
N LYS A 1226 -28.84 -54.47 -3.87
CA LYS A 1226 -30.30 -54.36 -4.00
C LYS A 1226 -31.04 -55.50 -3.29
N GLN A 1227 -30.55 -56.73 -3.38
CA GLN A 1227 -31.14 -57.89 -2.69
C GLN A 1227 -30.97 -57.76 -1.17
N ARG A 1228 -29.78 -57.35 -0.71
CA ARG A 1228 -29.48 -57.08 0.69
C ARG A 1228 -30.45 -56.04 1.28
N ASN A 1229 -30.60 -54.89 0.63
CA ASN A 1229 -31.47 -53.81 1.14
C ASN A 1229 -32.95 -54.23 1.18
N LYS A 1230 -33.38 -55.06 0.22
CA LYS A 1230 -34.74 -55.63 0.24
C LYS A 1230 -34.93 -56.55 1.45
N LEU A 1231 -33.97 -57.43 1.74
CA LEU A 1231 -34.02 -58.31 2.91
C LEU A 1231 -34.04 -57.51 4.21
N LEU A 1232 -33.21 -56.46 4.32
CA LEU A 1232 -33.19 -55.60 5.50
C LEU A 1232 -34.57 -54.95 5.75
N ALA A 1233 -35.24 -54.45 4.71
CA ALA A 1233 -36.59 -53.89 4.83
C ALA A 1233 -37.65 -54.94 5.21
N GLU A 1234 -37.50 -56.21 4.78
CA GLU A 1234 -38.40 -57.30 5.19
C GLU A 1234 -38.25 -57.68 6.67
N MET A 1235 -37.08 -57.41 7.29
CA MET A 1235 -36.78 -57.72 8.69
C MET A 1235 -37.25 -56.66 9.70
N THR A 1236 -37.80 -55.52 9.26
CA THR A 1236 -38.14 -54.37 10.12
C THR A 1236 -39.02 -54.75 11.33
N ASP A 1237 -40.10 -55.51 11.11
CA ASP A 1237 -41.01 -55.89 12.20
C ASP A 1237 -40.38 -56.92 13.16
N GLU A 1238 -39.55 -57.83 12.65
CA GLU A 1238 -38.85 -58.83 13.45
C GLU A 1238 -37.80 -58.17 14.35
N VAL A 1239 -37.01 -57.24 13.80
CA VAL A 1239 -36.06 -56.43 14.58
C VAL A 1239 -36.81 -55.60 15.63
N GLY A 1240 -37.92 -54.97 15.27
CA GLY A 1240 -38.75 -54.24 16.22
C GLY A 1240 -39.24 -55.12 17.39
N ALA A 1241 -39.61 -56.38 17.12
CA ALA A 1241 -40.02 -57.33 18.16
C ALA A 1241 -38.86 -57.75 19.08
N LEU A 1242 -37.66 -57.97 18.51
CA LEU A 1242 -36.46 -58.30 19.29
C LEU A 1242 -36.06 -57.16 20.23
N VAL A 1243 -36.03 -55.94 19.71
CA VAL A 1243 -35.71 -54.72 20.48
C VAL A 1243 -36.71 -54.53 21.62
N LEU A 1244 -38.02 -54.56 21.34
CA LEU A 1244 -39.04 -54.37 22.39
C LEU A 1244 -39.04 -55.48 23.42
N ARG A 1245 -38.67 -56.71 23.04
CA ARG A 1245 -38.46 -57.80 24.01
C ARG A 1245 -37.30 -57.49 24.95
N ASN A 1246 -36.22 -56.89 24.48
CA ASN A 1246 -35.13 -56.42 25.32
C ASN A 1246 -35.61 -55.32 26.28
N ASN A 1247 -36.33 -54.32 25.79
CA ASN A 1247 -36.92 -53.27 26.64
C ASN A 1247 -37.87 -53.81 27.70
N TYR A 1248 -38.71 -54.79 27.34
CA TYR A 1248 -39.60 -55.44 28.29
C TYR A 1248 -38.83 -56.22 29.37
N ALA A 1249 -37.71 -56.86 29.02
CA ALA A 1249 -36.89 -57.62 29.96
C ALA A 1249 -36.00 -56.73 30.85
N GLN A 1250 -35.68 -55.51 30.40
CA GLN A 1250 -34.92 -54.51 31.17
C GLN A 1250 -35.73 -53.90 32.33
N ASN A 1251 -37.06 -53.87 32.19
CA ASN A 1251 -38.05 -53.31 33.13
C ASN A 1251 -38.58 -54.37 34.11
#